data_AF-A0A835GPN0-F1
#
_entry.id   AF-A0A835GPN0-F1
#
_cell.length_a   1.000
_cell.length_b   1.000
_cell.length_c   1.000
_cell.angle_alpha   90.00
_cell.angle_beta   90.00
_cell.angle_gamma   90.00
#
_symmetry.space_group_name_H-M   'P 1'
#
loop_
_entity.id
_entity.type
_entity.pdbx_description
1 polymer ?
#
loop_
_entity_poly.entity_id
_entity_poly.type
_entity_poly.pdbx_seq_one_letter_code
_entity_poly.pdbx_strand_id
1 'polypeptide(L)'
;MVNGDEDSFIILGTSPGSSLDMKCLENGLETGEVTLDKEQMEEAMKDLSDEANMAFKAHFKLGDCPSPASMMVASTIITDDRSTEELQKKFGELLDENVILKETLKQNNESMKEQFLLIASCQEDMMKTHVLHKEKFEETKGLVEKLRQENKKLKSEIAKLADTEAKSLVSSETGESVVATNVGDPVPSGPSSALEFVTSPDDDTINKLTSQLELVEKQRRQVIVENEKLTWQKESLEHIVDATSKERDDLKEKLKNAELLLSTKDTEHAAEVDDLKYTIQDLQAQVQSASNYGSISSEEVAKRDQQVHQLEGKIAVLQAELKTAQLKILDLETVKLEFTKLKSGISEAIRIYKDQIQDLHTRLKEAATTVFQPVRFSISSESENSSSEFASLMSNVKLYDKTLKHLADLLNALTHGMSDSLVQTLGLISSLHDYKLERVTAEQFKSGLTEIKQQMEKQHSTALNNIGQVRGTLSIFEGIFKDYSEVLKNSVAPKARVERAANVEALTAALVARGQELTALRAELDALRARHDDTDLLKAQMDLYKSDFEAERESRQKMASEKENLQTDVRTLQKRNQELTQQLEEVRKINPSVYRSATSTSRSSTSRGSSSTVRAAPTRPAPAQPATTGNMVFTCPKCMRFSCDQYKVMEDHFDFCLDDF
;
A
#
# COMPACT_ATOMS: atom_id res chain seq x y z
N MET A 1 2.67 -13.83 58.95
CA MET A 1 1.57 -14.63 58.38
C MET A 1 0.75 -13.70 57.50
N VAL A 2 0.58 -14.11 56.24
CA VAL A 2 -0.35 -13.62 55.20
C VAL A 2 -0.10 -12.22 54.61
N ASN A 3 0.61 -12.21 53.49
CA ASN A 3 0.46 -11.23 52.40
C ASN A 3 -0.71 -11.67 51.51
N GLY A 4 -1.50 -10.71 51.02
CA GLY A 4 -2.48 -10.91 49.96
C GLY A 4 -2.04 -10.08 48.74
N ASP A 5 -1.65 -10.77 47.68
CA ASP A 5 -1.47 -10.21 46.34
C ASP A 5 -2.64 -10.71 45.48
N GLU A 6 -3.44 -9.78 44.96
CA GLU A 6 -4.43 -10.05 43.91
C GLU A 6 -3.81 -9.77 42.54
N ASP A 7 -3.41 -10.83 41.85
CA ASP A 7 -3.11 -10.80 40.42
C ASP A 7 -4.39 -11.10 39.62
N SER A 8 -4.88 -10.08 38.93
CA SER A 8 -5.99 -10.14 37.98
C SER A 8 -5.53 -10.77 36.67
N PHE A 9 -5.70 -12.10 36.54
CA PHE A 9 -5.56 -12.82 35.27
C PHE A 9 -6.87 -12.73 34.45
N ILE A 10 -6.78 -12.19 33.24
CA ILE A 10 -7.85 -12.29 32.23
C ILE A 10 -7.81 -13.71 31.65
N ILE A 11 -8.85 -14.49 31.96
CA ILE A 11 -9.16 -15.79 31.37
C ILE A 11 -9.94 -15.55 30.07
N LEU A 12 -9.40 -15.99 28.93
CA LEU A 12 -10.15 -16.15 27.69
C LEU A 12 -10.05 -17.60 27.20
N GLY A 13 -11.15 -18.33 27.39
CA GLY A 13 -11.69 -19.35 26.49
C GLY A 13 -10.83 -20.56 26.11
N THR A 14 -10.97 -21.66 26.85
CA THR A 14 -10.66 -23.01 26.36
C THR A 14 -11.76 -23.53 25.44
N SER A 15 -11.41 -23.89 24.21
CA SER A 15 -12.20 -24.80 23.36
C SER A 15 -11.51 -26.18 23.36
N PRO A 16 -12.25 -27.31 23.27
CA PRO A 16 -11.77 -28.61 23.72
C PRO A 16 -11.12 -29.45 22.62
N GLY A 17 -10.08 -30.20 23.01
CA GLY A 17 -9.77 -31.51 22.41
C GLY A 17 -8.54 -31.57 21.50
N SER A 18 -7.43 -32.06 22.04
CA SER A 18 -6.65 -33.17 21.46
C SER A 18 -5.60 -33.66 22.46
N SER A 19 -5.99 -34.63 23.27
CA SER A 19 -5.08 -35.45 24.05
C SER A 19 -4.46 -36.50 23.14
N LEU A 20 -3.24 -36.29 22.65
CA LEU A 20 -2.31 -37.36 22.27
C LEU A 20 -0.87 -36.90 22.54
N ASP A 21 -0.49 -36.99 23.80
CA ASP A 21 0.90 -36.98 24.24
C ASP A 21 1.46 -38.40 24.01
N MET A 22 2.20 -38.61 22.93
CA MET A 22 2.89 -39.87 22.62
C MET A 22 4.37 -39.68 22.91
N LYS A 23 4.74 -39.98 24.16
CA LYS A 23 6.13 -40.14 24.58
C LYS A 23 6.74 -41.34 23.83
N CYS A 24 7.65 -41.06 22.91
CA CYS A 24 8.59 -42.05 22.40
C CYS A 24 9.40 -42.62 23.59
N LEU A 25 9.12 -43.88 23.92
CA LEU A 25 10.05 -44.71 24.68
C LEU A 25 10.92 -45.46 23.67
N GLU A 26 12.19 -45.09 23.65
CA GLU A 26 13.29 -46.00 23.29
C GLU A 26 13.17 -47.28 24.12
N ASN A 27 13.03 -48.43 23.46
CA ASN A 27 13.89 -49.60 23.64
C ASN A 27 13.42 -50.75 22.74
N GLY A 28 14.38 -51.55 22.29
CA GLY A 28 14.24 -52.43 21.14
C GLY A 28 13.43 -53.71 21.35
N LEU A 29 13.21 -54.30 20.18
CA LEU A 29 12.96 -55.71 19.86
C LEU A 29 11.53 -56.27 20.02
N GLU A 30 11.18 -57.00 18.95
CA GLU A 30 10.21 -58.11 18.83
C GLU A 30 8.84 -57.82 18.20
N THR A 31 8.74 -58.32 16.96
CA THR A 31 7.54 -58.84 16.28
C THR A 31 6.41 -59.26 17.22
N GLY A 32 5.24 -58.62 17.07
CA GLY A 32 3.99 -59.04 17.71
C GLY A 32 2.78 -58.42 17.01
N GLU A 33 2.03 -59.27 16.34
CA GLU A 33 0.75 -59.01 15.65
C GLU A 33 -0.30 -58.50 16.65
N VAL A 34 -0.83 -57.29 16.44
CA VAL A 34 -1.99 -56.77 17.18
C VAL A 34 -3.20 -56.87 16.26
N THR A 35 -3.96 -57.95 16.39
CA THR A 35 -5.27 -58.14 15.77
C THR A 35 -6.30 -57.27 16.49
N LEU A 36 -6.77 -56.21 15.82
CA LEU A 36 -7.96 -55.46 16.23
C LEU A 36 -9.21 -56.22 15.80
N ASP A 37 -10.16 -56.34 16.73
CA ASP A 37 -11.35 -57.20 16.61
C ASP A 37 -12.26 -56.76 15.45
N LYS A 38 -12.45 -57.66 14.47
CA LYS A 38 -13.10 -57.40 13.18
C LYS A 38 -14.57 -56.95 13.32
N GLU A 39 -15.24 -57.39 14.38
CA GLU A 39 -16.66 -57.09 14.64
C GLU A 39 -16.88 -55.66 15.12
N GLN A 40 -15.97 -55.10 15.93
CA GLN A 40 -16.07 -53.71 16.39
C GLN A 40 -15.88 -52.70 15.25
N MET A 41 -15.06 -53.07 14.26
CA MET A 41 -14.82 -52.22 13.10
C MET A 41 -15.98 -52.28 12.11
N GLU A 42 -16.61 -53.44 11.90
CA GLU A 42 -17.82 -53.54 11.06
C GLU A 42 -19.01 -52.76 11.64
N GLU A 43 -19.16 -52.71 12.96
CA GLU A 43 -20.22 -51.94 13.62
C GLU A 43 -19.99 -50.43 13.50
N ALA A 44 -18.77 -49.94 13.66
CA ALA A 44 -18.41 -48.53 13.46
C ALA A 44 -18.51 -48.08 11.99
N MET A 45 -18.39 -49.02 11.05
CA MET A 45 -18.45 -48.74 9.62
C MET A 45 -19.88 -48.76 9.05
N LYS A 46 -20.89 -49.13 9.84
CA LYS A 46 -22.27 -49.26 9.38
C LYS A 46 -22.95 -47.92 9.07
N ASP A 47 -22.45 -46.84 9.67
CA ASP A 47 -22.96 -45.47 9.49
C ASP A 47 -22.21 -44.69 8.38
N LEU A 48 -21.23 -45.30 7.73
CA LEU A 48 -20.48 -44.69 6.62
C LEU A 48 -21.19 -44.95 5.29
N SER A 49 -21.25 -43.93 4.42
CA SER A 49 -21.70 -44.10 3.03
C SER A 49 -20.89 -45.19 2.32
N ASP A 50 -21.51 -45.93 1.41
CA ASP A 50 -20.91 -47.09 0.73
C ASP A 50 -19.55 -46.77 0.09
N GLU A 51 -19.38 -45.60 -0.53
CA GLU A 51 -18.08 -45.11 -1.05
C GLU A 51 -16.99 -44.96 0.03
N ALA A 52 -17.33 -44.38 1.18
CA ALA A 52 -16.39 -44.19 2.28
C ALA A 52 -16.00 -45.53 2.93
N ASN A 53 -16.96 -46.45 2.99
CA ASN A 53 -16.77 -47.81 3.48
C ASN A 53 -15.81 -48.60 2.58
N MET A 54 -15.96 -48.48 1.26
CA MET A 54 -15.09 -49.09 0.26
C MET A 54 -13.67 -48.50 0.28
N ALA A 55 -13.54 -47.18 0.39
CA ALA A 55 -12.25 -46.51 0.48
C ALA A 55 -11.48 -46.92 1.76
N PHE A 56 -12.17 -47.05 2.89
CA PHE A 56 -11.58 -47.46 4.15
C PHE A 56 -11.12 -48.93 4.11
N LYS A 57 -11.95 -49.84 3.57
CA LYS A 57 -11.57 -51.26 3.37
C LYS A 57 -10.37 -51.42 2.44
N ALA A 58 -10.28 -50.62 1.37
CA ALA A 58 -9.14 -50.61 0.47
C ALA A 58 -7.85 -50.09 1.12
N HIS A 59 -7.95 -49.04 1.95
CA HIS A 59 -6.80 -48.42 2.62
C HIS A 59 -6.17 -49.33 3.69
N PHE A 60 -6.98 -50.17 4.34
CA PHE A 60 -6.52 -51.11 5.38
C PHE A 60 -6.45 -52.57 4.89
N LYS A 61 -6.70 -52.84 3.60
CA LYS A 61 -6.69 -54.16 2.96
C LYS A 61 -7.62 -55.19 3.65
N LEU A 62 -8.79 -54.75 4.10
CA LEU A 62 -9.74 -55.60 4.80
C LEU A 62 -10.82 -56.11 3.85
N GLY A 63 -10.80 -57.41 3.58
CA GLY A 63 -11.75 -58.10 2.69
C GLY A 63 -11.40 -58.01 1.20
N ASP A 64 -12.04 -58.86 0.40
CA ASP A 64 -11.83 -58.99 -1.04
C ASP A 64 -12.37 -57.75 -1.77
N CYS A 65 -11.54 -56.71 -1.85
CA CYS A 65 -11.81 -55.55 -2.67
C CYS A 65 -11.74 -55.98 -4.15
N PRO A 66 -12.71 -55.59 -4.99
CA PRO A 66 -12.71 -55.97 -6.40
C PRO A 66 -11.41 -55.50 -7.05
N SER A 67 -10.78 -56.38 -7.83
CA SER A 67 -9.47 -56.09 -8.42
C SER A 67 -9.53 -54.80 -9.26
N PRO A 68 -8.41 -54.09 -9.45
CA PRO A 68 -8.37 -52.89 -10.30
C PRO A 68 -8.97 -53.12 -11.71
N ALA A 69 -8.93 -54.37 -12.20
CA ALA A 69 -9.59 -54.78 -13.43
C ALA A 69 -11.12 -54.74 -13.35
N SER A 70 -11.72 -55.07 -12.20
CA SER A 70 -13.18 -54.96 -11.98
C SER A 70 -13.66 -53.52 -11.87
N MET A 71 -12.86 -52.60 -11.31
CA MET A 71 -13.17 -51.15 -11.36
C MET A 71 -13.04 -50.57 -12.76
N MET A 72 -12.06 -51.03 -13.55
CA MET A 72 -11.96 -50.63 -14.96
C MET A 72 -13.19 -51.05 -15.77
N VAL A 73 -13.72 -52.26 -15.54
CA VAL A 73 -14.94 -52.74 -16.23
C VAL A 73 -16.19 -51.94 -15.83
N ALA A 74 -16.29 -51.48 -14.58
CA ALA A 74 -17.39 -50.62 -14.14
C ALA A 74 -17.33 -49.22 -14.79
N SER A 75 -16.14 -48.67 -14.99
CA SER A 75 -15.96 -47.39 -15.70
C SER A 75 -16.26 -47.47 -17.21
N THR A 76 -16.16 -48.65 -17.83
CA THR A 76 -16.55 -48.84 -19.24
C THR A 76 -18.06 -48.89 -19.46
N ILE A 77 -18.86 -49.06 -18.39
CA ILE A 77 -20.32 -49.26 -18.49
C ILE A 77 -21.10 -47.94 -18.26
N ILE A 78 -20.45 -46.89 -17.74
CA ILE A 78 -21.11 -45.60 -17.48
C ILE A 78 -20.32 -44.49 -18.18
N THR A 79 -20.54 -44.33 -19.48
CA THR A 79 -20.64 -43.04 -20.21
C THR A 79 -20.61 -43.31 -21.71
N ASP A 80 -21.79 -43.29 -22.34
CA ASP A 80 -21.96 -43.43 -23.80
C ASP A 80 -21.49 -42.20 -24.62
N ASP A 81 -20.70 -41.28 -24.05
CA ASP A 81 -20.35 -40.00 -24.70
C ASP A 81 -18.86 -39.62 -24.72
N ARG A 82 -17.95 -40.52 -24.31
CA ARG A 82 -16.49 -40.29 -24.47
C ARG A 82 -15.80 -41.55 -24.95
N SER A 83 -14.90 -41.43 -25.92
CA SER A 83 -14.12 -42.58 -26.38
C SER A 83 -13.29 -43.12 -25.22
N THR A 84 -13.10 -44.43 -25.16
CA THR A 84 -12.29 -45.11 -24.14
C THR A 84 -10.86 -44.53 -24.06
N GLU A 85 -10.39 -43.95 -25.16
CA GLU A 85 -9.09 -43.29 -25.29
C GLU A 85 -9.03 -41.95 -24.55
N GLU A 86 -10.09 -41.13 -24.59
CA GLU A 86 -10.18 -39.88 -23.82
C GLU A 86 -10.25 -40.13 -22.31
N LEU A 87 -10.97 -41.18 -21.89
CA LEU A 87 -11.04 -41.56 -20.49
C LEU A 87 -9.67 -42.04 -19.97
N GLN A 88 -8.96 -42.84 -20.77
CA GLN A 88 -7.63 -43.34 -20.45
C GLN A 88 -6.60 -42.21 -20.39
N LYS A 89 -6.70 -41.21 -21.27
CA LYS A 89 -5.86 -40.00 -21.24
C LYS A 89 -6.08 -39.18 -19.97
N LYS A 90 -7.34 -38.91 -19.61
CA LYS A 90 -7.71 -38.22 -18.35
C LYS A 90 -7.22 -38.97 -17.12
N PHE A 91 -7.27 -40.30 -17.13
CA PHE A 91 -6.77 -41.12 -16.04
C PHE A 91 -5.24 -41.04 -15.93
N GLY A 92 -4.53 -41.01 -17.06
CA GLY A 92 -3.09 -40.77 -17.12
C GLY A 92 -2.71 -39.40 -16.55
N GLU A 93 -3.42 -38.34 -16.97
CA GLU A 93 -3.21 -36.97 -16.46
C GLU A 93 -3.43 -36.89 -14.94
N LEU A 94 -4.48 -37.55 -14.41
CA LEU A 94 -4.74 -37.60 -12.97
C LEU A 94 -3.68 -38.39 -12.19
N LEU A 95 -3.12 -39.46 -12.78
CA LEU A 95 -2.03 -40.21 -12.17
C LEU A 95 -0.75 -39.38 -12.12
N ASP A 96 -0.43 -38.66 -13.19
CA ASP A 96 0.73 -37.77 -13.25
C ASP A 96 0.59 -36.62 -12.24
N GLU A 97 -0.60 -36.01 -12.15
CA GLU A 97 -0.90 -35.00 -11.14
C GLU A 97 -0.78 -35.55 -9.72
N ASN A 98 -1.24 -36.78 -9.47
CA ASN A 98 -1.10 -37.43 -8.17
C ASN A 98 0.37 -37.69 -7.79
N VAL A 99 1.21 -38.05 -8.77
CA VAL A 99 2.65 -38.25 -8.58
C VAL A 99 3.33 -36.92 -8.25
N ILE A 100 3.00 -35.86 -8.99
CA ILE A 100 3.54 -34.52 -8.74
C ILE A 100 3.15 -34.04 -7.33
N LEU A 101 1.87 -34.17 -6.96
CA LEU A 101 1.38 -33.78 -5.64
C LEU A 101 2.06 -34.55 -4.51
N LYS A 102 2.29 -35.86 -4.68
CA LYS A 102 3.04 -36.67 -3.69
C LYS A 102 4.48 -36.20 -3.54
N GLU A 103 5.16 -35.88 -4.63
CA GLU A 103 6.55 -35.41 -4.56
C GLU A 103 6.63 -34.00 -3.96
N THR A 104 5.70 -33.10 -4.30
CA THR A 104 5.60 -31.77 -3.68
C THR A 104 5.31 -31.86 -2.18
N LEU A 105 4.41 -32.75 -1.76
CA LEU A 105 4.10 -32.96 -0.34
C LEU A 105 5.32 -33.53 0.41
N LYS A 106 6.04 -34.47 -0.20
CA LYS A 106 7.27 -35.03 0.35
C LYS A 106 8.35 -33.95 0.52
N GLN A 107 8.59 -33.12 -0.49
CA GLN A 107 9.52 -31.99 -0.39
C GLN A 107 9.10 -30.98 0.67
N ASN A 108 7.81 -30.69 0.80
CA ASN A 108 7.31 -29.81 1.85
C ASN A 108 7.57 -30.40 3.25
N ASN A 109 7.32 -31.69 3.43
CA ASN A 109 7.59 -32.40 4.69
C ASN A 109 9.08 -32.44 5.03
N GLU A 110 9.96 -32.65 4.05
CA GLU A 110 11.42 -32.58 4.26
C GLU A 110 11.86 -31.16 4.65
N SER A 111 11.38 -30.13 3.94
CA SER A 111 11.69 -28.73 4.27
C SER A 111 11.21 -28.34 5.66
N MET A 112 10.00 -28.77 6.04
CA MET A 112 9.45 -28.52 7.38
C MET A 112 10.30 -29.20 8.47
N LYS A 113 10.77 -30.42 8.23
CA LYS A 113 11.66 -31.14 9.14
C LYS A 113 13.00 -30.44 9.31
N GLU A 114 13.59 -29.92 8.24
CA GLU A 114 14.82 -29.13 8.29
C GLU A 114 14.63 -27.84 9.10
N GLN A 115 13.51 -27.13 8.89
CA GLN A 115 13.17 -25.95 9.69
C GLN A 115 13.00 -26.28 11.17
N PHE A 116 12.35 -27.40 11.51
CA PHE A 116 12.22 -27.83 12.90
C PHE A 116 13.57 -28.12 13.56
N LEU A 117 14.49 -28.79 12.86
CA LEU A 117 15.83 -29.06 13.37
C LEU A 117 16.63 -27.77 13.60
N LEU A 118 16.47 -26.80 12.71
CA LEU A 118 17.14 -25.51 12.80
C LEU A 118 16.60 -24.66 13.96
N ILE A 119 15.28 -24.67 14.18
CA ILE A 119 14.66 -24.03 15.35
C ILE A 119 15.16 -24.70 16.64
N ALA A 120 15.24 -26.02 16.67
CA ALA A 120 15.74 -26.76 17.82
C ALA A 120 17.20 -26.41 18.14
N SER A 121 18.08 -26.30 17.13
CA SER A 121 19.48 -25.92 17.35
C SER A 121 19.59 -24.47 17.85
N CYS A 122 18.80 -23.55 17.30
CA CYS A 122 18.80 -22.15 17.74
C CYS A 122 18.30 -22.01 19.19
N GLN A 123 17.26 -22.76 19.58
CA GLN A 123 16.80 -22.82 20.96
C GLN A 123 17.89 -23.37 21.90
N GLU A 124 18.64 -24.38 21.48
CA GLU A 124 19.77 -24.92 22.24
C GLU A 124 20.88 -23.87 22.43
N ASP A 125 21.22 -23.13 21.38
CA ASP A 125 22.25 -22.08 21.43
C ASP A 125 21.84 -20.87 22.26
N MET A 126 20.55 -20.50 22.22
CA MET A 126 19.97 -19.48 23.10
C MET A 126 20.08 -19.93 24.57
N MET A 127 19.73 -21.18 24.87
CA MET A 127 19.85 -21.74 26.23
C MET A 127 21.31 -21.78 26.71
N LYS A 128 22.26 -22.17 25.85
CA LYS A 128 23.71 -22.13 26.16
C LYS A 128 24.17 -20.71 26.46
N THR A 129 23.76 -19.73 25.66
CA THR A 129 24.08 -18.32 25.88
C THR A 129 23.52 -17.81 27.21
N HIS A 130 22.29 -18.19 27.55
CA HIS A 130 21.67 -17.85 28.84
C HIS A 130 22.45 -18.43 30.02
N VAL A 131 22.90 -19.69 29.94
CA VAL A 131 23.73 -20.32 30.97
C VAL A 131 25.07 -19.59 31.11
N LEU A 132 25.75 -19.29 30.00
CA LEU A 132 27.01 -18.55 29.99
C LEU A 132 26.89 -17.15 30.61
N HIS A 133 25.83 -16.40 30.28
CA HIS A 133 25.58 -15.09 30.89
C HIS A 133 25.30 -15.18 32.38
N LYS A 134 24.60 -16.24 32.82
CA LYS A 134 24.35 -16.49 34.24
C LYS A 134 25.65 -16.79 34.99
N GLU A 135 26.53 -17.60 34.42
CA GLU A 135 27.86 -17.89 34.99
C GLU A 135 28.71 -16.62 35.09
N LYS A 136 28.82 -15.83 34.01
CA LYS A 136 29.55 -14.55 34.03
C LYS A 136 29.00 -13.56 35.05
N PHE A 137 27.70 -13.56 35.26
CA PHE A 137 27.07 -12.72 36.27
C PHE A 137 27.46 -13.15 37.70
N GLU A 138 27.44 -14.45 37.99
CA GLU A 138 27.88 -14.98 39.28
C GLU A 138 29.38 -14.72 39.52
N GLU A 139 30.22 -14.84 38.49
CA GLU A 139 31.65 -14.47 38.57
C GLU A 139 31.84 -12.98 38.89
N THR A 140 31.10 -12.12 38.20
CA THR A 140 31.15 -10.65 38.42
C THR A 140 30.67 -10.31 39.83
N LYS A 141 29.59 -10.94 40.29
CA LYS A 141 29.08 -10.79 41.65
C LYS A 141 30.12 -11.23 42.69
N GLY A 142 30.80 -12.35 42.45
CA GLY A 142 31.90 -12.82 43.30
C GLY A 142 33.08 -11.86 43.36
N LEU A 143 33.46 -11.24 42.24
CA LEU A 143 34.51 -10.21 42.19
C LEU A 143 34.13 -8.95 42.97
N VAL A 144 32.89 -8.48 42.81
CA VAL A 144 32.37 -7.32 43.56
C VAL A 144 32.37 -7.61 45.06
N GLU A 145 32.00 -8.82 45.48
CA GLU A 145 32.02 -9.21 46.89
C GLU A 145 33.45 -9.24 47.46
N LYS A 146 34.43 -9.76 46.70
CA LYS A 146 35.85 -9.70 47.09
C LYS A 146 36.33 -8.26 47.24
N LEU A 147 36.02 -7.39 46.28
CA LEU A 147 36.38 -5.96 46.35
C LEU A 147 35.71 -5.25 47.52
N ARG A 148 34.49 -5.64 47.91
CA ARG A 148 33.83 -5.14 49.12
C ARG A 148 34.57 -5.57 50.39
N GLN A 149 34.97 -6.83 50.47
CA GLN A 149 35.72 -7.34 51.61
C GLN A 149 37.10 -6.67 51.73
N GLU A 150 37.80 -6.48 50.62
CA GLU A 150 39.07 -5.74 50.58
C GLU A 150 38.89 -4.27 50.98
N ASN A 151 37.89 -3.58 50.44
CA ASN A 151 37.59 -2.20 50.85
C ASN A 151 37.25 -2.09 52.34
N LYS A 152 36.51 -3.06 52.89
CA LYS A 152 36.21 -3.11 54.32
C LYS A 152 37.48 -3.31 55.15
N LYS A 153 38.39 -4.17 54.70
CA LYS A 153 39.68 -4.40 55.36
C LYS A 153 40.56 -3.16 55.31
N LEU A 154 40.69 -2.51 54.15
CA LEU A 154 41.44 -1.27 53.97
C LEU A 154 40.88 -0.14 54.83
N LYS A 155 39.55 0.03 54.87
CA LYS A 155 38.90 1.01 55.77
C LYS A 155 39.22 0.73 57.24
N SER A 156 39.25 -0.54 57.66
CA SER A 156 39.65 -0.91 59.02
C SER A 156 41.13 -0.65 59.30
N GLU A 157 42.02 -0.85 58.33
CA GLU A 157 43.45 -0.56 58.46
C GLU A 157 43.70 0.95 58.51
N ILE A 158 43.02 1.74 57.68
CA ILE A 158 43.07 3.21 57.71
C ILE A 158 42.58 3.74 59.06
N ALA A 159 41.46 3.21 59.59
CA ALA A 159 40.94 3.61 60.90
C ALA A 159 41.94 3.30 62.02
N LYS A 160 42.61 2.14 61.98
CA LYS A 160 43.66 1.79 62.94
C LYS A 160 44.86 2.73 62.84
N LEU A 161 45.29 3.09 61.63
CA LEU A 161 46.40 4.01 61.40
C LEU A 161 46.07 5.42 61.94
N ALA A 162 44.87 5.93 61.66
CA ALA A 162 44.38 7.21 62.18
C ALA A 162 44.31 7.23 63.72
N ASP A 163 43.91 6.12 64.36
CA ASP A 163 43.92 6.00 65.84
C ASP A 163 45.33 5.97 66.44
N THR A 164 46.32 5.41 65.73
CA THR A 164 47.74 5.49 66.14
C THR A 164 48.32 6.90 65.99
N GLU A 165 47.90 7.65 64.96
CA GLU A 165 48.36 9.01 64.69
C GLU A 165 47.76 10.01 65.70
N ALA A 166 46.48 9.84 66.07
CA ALA A 166 45.82 10.63 67.10
C ALA A 166 46.42 10.40 68.51
N LYS A 167 46.90 9.19 68.83
CA LYS A 167 47.59 8.91 70.10
C LYS A 167 49.03 9.43 70.14
N SER A 168 49.65 9.70 68.99
CA SER A 168 50.99 10.29 68.91
C SER A 168 51.00 11.81 69.15
N LEU A 169 49.89 12.52 68.88
CA LEU A 169 49.81 13.98 69.01
C LEU A 169 49.36 14.46 70.40
N VAL A 170 48.81 13.58 71.26
CA VAL A 170 48.38 13.94 72.62
C VAL A 170 49.52 13.83 73.66
N SER A 171 50.74 13.46 73.24
CA SER A 171 51.90 13.34 74.14
C SER A 171 52.83 14.56 74.15
N SER A 172 52.48 15.67 73.48
CA SER A 172 53.29 16.88 73.49
C SER A 172 52.42 18.13 73.60
N GLU A 173 52.79 19.00 74.54
CA GLU A 173 52.33 20.40 74.74
C GLU A 173 51.19 20.65 75.75
N THR A 174 51.58 20.58 77.02
CA THR A 174 51.03 21.44 78.09
C THR A 174 52.01 22.58 78.40
N GLY A 175 51.55 23.83 78.27
CA GLY A 175 51.68 24.83 79.34
C GLY A 175 52.50 26.10 79.08
N GLU A 176 51.85 27.24 79.40
CA GLU A 176 52.38 28.61 79.64
C GLU A 176 52.73 29.48 78.41
N SER A 177 52.44 30.79 78.33
CA SER A 177 51.67 31.75 79.11
C SER A 177 51.74 33.13 78.39
N VAL A 178 50.80 34.05 78.69
CA VAL A 178 50.92 35.53 78.62
C VAL A 178 50.69 36.28 77.27
N VAL A 179 49.47 36.83 77.14
CA VAL A 179 49.10 38.28 76.98
C VAL A 179 49.61 39.12 75.77
N ALA A 180 48.61 39.75 75.12
CA ALA A 180 48.51 41.16 74.66
C ALA A 180 48.59 41.56 73.17
N THR A 181 47.54 42.32 72.81
CA THR A 181 47.47 43.57 72.01
C THR A 181 47.45 43.56 70.48
N ASN A 182 46.26 43.94 69.96
CA ASN A 182 45.93 44.94 68.93
C ASN A 182 47.02 45.44 67.97
N VAL A 183 46.71 45.42 66.66
CA VAL A 183 46.47 46.56 65.73
C VAL A 183 46.84 46.15 64.29
N GLY A 184 45.91 46.37 63.34
CA GLY A 184 46.23 46.71 61.94
C GLY A 184 45.69 45.77 60.84
N ASP A 185 44.56 46.12 60.22
CA ASP A 185 44.28 45.85 58.80
C ASP A 185 45.12 46.82 57.92
N PRO A 186 45.44 46.59 56.60
CA PRO A 186 44.65 45.84 55.59
C PRO A 186 45.40 45.03 54.46
N VAL A 187 44.73 43.97 53.92
CA VAL A 187 44.62 43.54 52.48
C VAL A 187 45.82 42.79 51.78
N PRO A 188 45.67 41.91 50.74
CA PRO A 188 44.80 40.73 50.50
C PRO A 188 45.54 39.49 49.89
N SER A 189 45.25 38.24 50.28
CA SER A 189 45.65 37.07 49.43
C SER A 189 44.99 35.73 49.79
N GLY A 190 44.24 35.17 48.83
CA GLY A 190 44.15 33.73 48.53
C GLY A 190 43.18 32.86 49.36
N PRO A 191 42.19 32.18 48.73
CA PRO A 191 41.36 31.21 49.43
C PRO A 191 42.13 29.89 49.63
N SER A 192 42.21 29.42 50.87
CA SER A 192 42.72 28.08 51.18
C SER A 192 41.67 27.03 50.83
N SER A 193 42.10 26.09 50.00
CA SER A 193 41.33 24.97 49.46
C SER A 193 40.80 24.06 50.56
N ALA A 194 39.50 24.17 50.87
CA ALA A 194 38.76 23.15 51.58
C ALA A 194 38.61 21.93 50.65
N LEU A 195 39.38 20.88 50.93
CA LEU A 195 39.25 19.58 50.27
C LEU A 195 37.98 18.90 50.83
N GLU A 196 36.86 19.00 50.11
CA GLU A 196 35.64 18.25 50.41
C GLU A 196 35.90 16.75 50.25
N PHE A 197 35.86 16.03 51.38
CA PHE A 197 35.93 14.58 51.42
C PHE A 197 34.57 14.02 50.98
N VAL A 198 34.48 13.52 49.75
CA VAL A 198 33.27 12.88 49.20
C VAL A 198 32.96 11.64 50.04
N THR A 199 31.91 11.72 50.85
CA THR A 199 31.36 10.57 51.58
C THR A 199 30.82 9.54 50.58
N SER A 200 31.17 8.27 50.77
CA SER A 200 30.71 7.18 49.89
C SER A 200 29.17 7.08 49.89
N PRO A 201 28.54 6.76 48.74
CA PRO A 201 27.08 6.67 48.64
C PRO A 201 26.50 5.67 49.65
N ASP A 202 25.39 6.02 50.30
CA ASP A 202 24.69 5.17 51.28
C ASP A 202 24.24 3.84 50.63
N ASP A 203 24.23 2.73 51.39
CA ASP A 203 23.87 1.39 50.87
C ASP A 203 22.50 1.36 50.16
N ASP A 204 21.57 2.24 50.53
CA ASP A 204 20.27 2.41 49.86
C ASP A 204 20.38 2.97 48.44
N THR A 205 21.33 3.87 48.18
CA THR A 205 21.62 4.37 46.82
C THR A 205 22.23 3.27 45.96
N ILE A 206 23.09 2.44 46.55
CA ILE A 206 23.69 1.29 45.88
C ILE A 206 22.62 0.24 45.54
N ASN A 207 21.68 -0.05 46.44
CA ASN A 207 20.58 -0.97 46.19
C ASN A 207 19.65 -0.46 45.09
N LYS A 208 19.29 0.83 45.10
CA LYS A 208 18.49 1.45 44.03
C LYS A 208 19.17 1.39 42.66
N LEU A 209 20.48 1.68 42.60
CA LEU A 209 21.26 1.57 41.37
C LEU A 209 21.36 0.13 40.89
N THR A 210 21.47 -0.84 41.81
CA THR A 210 21.50 -2.27 41.49
C THR A 210 20.18 -2.73 40.89
N SER A 211 19.04 -2.35 41.46
CA SER A 211 17.71 -2.68 40.92
C SER A 211 17.43 -1.98 39.58
N GLN A 212 17.89 -0.73 39.41
CA GLN A 212 17.82 -0.05 38.11
C GLN A 212 18.67 -0.76 37.05
N LEU A 213 19.87 -1.20 37.40
CA LEU A 213 20.74 -1.95 36.50
C LEU A 213 20.09 -3.29 36.10
N GLU A 214 19.47 -4.00 37.04
CA GLU A 214 18.76 -5.25 36.77
C GLU A 214 17.57 -5.05 35.83
N LEU A 215 16.81 -3.96 35.99
CA LEU A 215 15.71 -3.60 35.09
C LEU A 215 16.20 -3.28 33.67
N VAL A 216 17.27 -2.49 33.56
CA VAL A 216 17.90 -2.16 32.28
C VAL A 216 18.46 -3.42 31.60
N GLU A 217 19.06 -4.33 32.36
CA GLU A 217 19.57 -5.60 31.83
C GLU A 217 18.43 -6.51 31.34
N LYS A 218 17.30 -6.53 32.04
CA LYS A 218 16.09 -7.26 31.60
C LYS A 218 15.53 -6.69 30.30
N GLN A 219 15.46 -5.36 30.18
CA GLN A 219 15.06 -4.69 28.94
C GLN A 219 16.06 -4.95 27.80
N ARG A 220 17.36 -4.94 28.07
CA ARG A 220 18.40 -5.28 27.10
C ARG A 220 18.24 -6.70 26.57
N ARG A 221 17.98 -7.69 27.45
CA ARG A 221 17.73 -9.08 27.05
C ARG A 221 16.48 -9.20 26.18
N GLN A 222 15.42 -8.48 26.52
CA GLN A 222 14.20 -8.45 25.71
C GLN A 222 14.48 -7.95 24.28
N VAL A 223 15.24 -6.86 24.14
CA VAL A 223 15.62 -6.29 22.84
C VAL A 223 16.52 -7.23 22.03
N ILE A 224 17.37 -8.03 22.68
CA ILE A 224 18.20 -9.04 22.01
C ILE A 224 17.31 -10.15 21.44
N VAL A 225 16.39 -10.70 22.24
CA VAL A 225 15.45 -11.74 21.78
C VAL A 225 14.56 -11.23 20.64
N GLU A 226 14.09 -9.98 20.72
CA GLU A 226 13.32 -9.36 19.65
C GLU A 226 14.15 -9.13 18.38
N ASN A 227 15.43 -8.76 18.49
CA ASN A 227 16.34 -8.66 17.33
C ASN A 227 16.63 -10.02 16.69
N GLU A 228 16.83 -11.06 17.47
CA GLU A 228 17.04 -12.42 16.96
C GLU A 228 15.78 -12.93 16.25
N LYS A 229 14.59 -12.67 16.81
CA LYS A 229 13.31 -12.98 16.15
C LYS A 229 13.15 -12.23 14.83
N LEU A 230 13.49 -10.94 14.79
CA LEU A 230 13.47 -10.13 13.57
C LEU A 230 14.48 -10.64 12.54
N THR A 231 15.65 -11.10 12.99
CA THR A 231 16.68 -11.69 12.13
C THR A 231 16.17 -12.99 11.50
N TRP A 232 15.56 -13.87 12.29
CA TRP A 232 14.87 -15.07 11.81
C TRP A 232 13.77 -14.77 10.79
N GLN A 233 12.94 -13.78 11.07
CA GLN A 233 11.88 -13.37 10.14
C GLN A 233 12.47 -12.83 8.83
N LYS A 234 13.57 -12.09 8.90
CA LYS A 234 14.29 -11.59 7.72
C LYS A 234 14.86 -12.75 6.89
N GLU A 235 15.55 -13.70 7.50
CA GLU A 235 16.11 -14.88 6.81
C GLU A 235 15.01 -15.74 6.17
N SER A 236 13.90 -15.94 6.87
CA SER A 236 12.73 -16.66 6.33
C SER A 236 12.14 -15.93 5.11
N LEU A 237 12.00 -14.60 5.18
CA LEU A 237 11.53 -13.80 4.05
C LEU A 237 12.52 -13.82 2.87
N GLU A 238 13.84 -13.79 3.13
CA GLU A 238 14.87 -13.93 2.09
C GLU A 238 14.74 -15.28 1.36
N HIS A 239 14.57 -16.38 2.09
CA HIS A 239 14.34 -17.69 1.48
C HIS A 239 13.06 -17.76 0.63
N ILE A 240 11.96 -17.14 1.07
CA ILE A 240 10.72 -17.08 0.29
C ILE A 240 10.92 -16.24 -0.98
N VAL A 241 11.63 -15.13 -0.89
CA VAL A 241 11.96 -14.27 -2.05
C VAL A 241 12.84 -15.01 -3.06
N ASP A 242 13.81 -15.79 -2.59
CA ASP A 242 14.68 -16.59 -3.47
C ASP A 242 13.90 -17.72 -4.15
N ALA A 243 13.05 -18.43 -3.41
CA ALA A 243 12.20 -19.49 -3.96
C ALA A 243 11.24 -18.94 -5.02
N THR A 244 10.52 -17.85 -4.71
CA THR A 244 9.58 -17.21 -5.64
C THR A 244 10.29 -16.59 -6.85
N SER A 245 11.51 -16.08 -6.68
CA SER A 245 12.33 -15.59 -7.79
C SER A 245 12.75 -16.72 -8.72
N LYS A 246 13.13 -17.88 -8.17
CA LYS A 246 13.47 -19.07 -8.95
C LYS A 246 12.27 -19.60 -9.73
N GLU A 247 11.10 -19.72 -9.08
CA GLU A 247 9.86 -20.14 -9.75
C GLU A 247 9.46 -19.19 -10.89
N ARG A 248 9.59 -17.87 -10.68
CA ARG A 248 9.35 -16.88 -11.72
C ARG A 248 10.31 -17.06 -12.90
N ASP A 249 11.58 -17.32 -12.64
CA ASP A 249 12.59 -17.48 -13.69
C ASP A 249 12.35 -18.77 -14.49
N ASP A 250 11.99 -19.88 -13.82
CA ASP A 250 11.58 -21.14 -14.45
C ASP A 250 10.33 -20.97 -15.33
N LEU A 251 9.33 -20.22 -14.85
CA LEU A 251 8.12 -19.89 -15.63
C LEU A 251 8.44 -19.02 -16.84
N LYS A 252 9.37 -18.07 -16.70
CA LYS A 252 9.82 -17.21 -17.80
C LYS A 252 10.55 -18.02 -18.87
N GLU A 253 11.35 -19.00 -18.49
CA GLU A 253 11.99 -19.92 -19.42
C GLU A 253 10.98 -20.80 -20.15
N LYS A 254 10.01 -21.37 -19.42
CA LYS A 254 8.90 -22.13 -20.02
C LYS A 254 8.10 -21.31 -21.02
N LEU A 255 7.79 -20.05 -20.69
CA LEU A 255 7.10 -19.13 -21.60
C LEU A 255 7.90 -18.89 -22.88
N LYS A 256 9.20 -18.59 -22.75
CA LYS A 256 10.08 -18.37 -23.90
C LYS A 256 10.16 -19.61 -24.81
N ASN A 257 10.22 -20.81 -24.22
CA ASN A 257 10.22 -22.06 -24.97
C ASN A 257 8.89 -22.30 -25.70
N ALA A 258 7.76 -21.96 -25.06
CA ALA A 258 6.44 -22.04 -25.69
C ALA A 258 6.28 -21.04 -26.85
N GLU A 259 6.77 -19.81 -26.69
CA GLU A 259 6.78 -18.79 -27.76
C GLU A 259 7.63 -19.24 -28.96
N LEU A 260 8.81 -19.83 -28.70
CA LEU A 260 9.66 -20.39 -29.76
C LEU A 260 9.00 -21.55 -30.49
N LEU A 261 8.30 -22.42 -29.76
CA LEU A 261 7.57 -23.54 -30.34
C LEU A 261 6.41 -23.06 -31.22
N LEU A 262 5.64 -22.06 -30.75
CA LEU A 262 4.57 -21.44 -31.54
C LEU A 262 5.11 -20.79 -32.81
N SER A 263 6.22 -20.03 -32.71
CA SER A 263 6.85 -19.44 -33.89
C SER A 263 7.32 -20.48 -34.90
N THR A 264 7.87 -21.62 -34.43
CA THR A 264 8.26 -22.72 -35.32
C THR A 264 7.02 -23.32 -36.00
N LYS A 265 5.94 -23.54 -35.26
CA LYS A 265 4.68 -24.06 -35.80
C LYS A 265 4.05 -23.12 -36.83
N ASP A 266 4.10 -21.81 -36.62
CA ASP A 266 3.62 -20.83 -37.59
C ASP A 266 4.42 -20.89 -38.89
N THR A 267 5.75 -21.08 -38.82
CA THR A 267 6.57 -21.26 -40.02
C THR A 267 6.30 -22.58 -40.75
N GLU A 268 6.05 -23.67 -40.01
CA GLU A 268 5.66 -24.97 -40.58
C GLU A 268 4.31 -24.86 -41.31
N HIS A 269 3.30 -24.26 -40.67
CA HIS A 269 1.99 -24.05 -41.28
C HIS A 269 2.08 -23.13 -42.50
N ALA A 270 2.89 -22.08 -42.46
CA ALA A 270 3.10 -21.20 -43.62
C ALA A 270 3.70 -21.96 -44.81
N ALA A 271 4.69 -22.83 -44.55
CA ALA A 271 5.29 -23.67 -45.58
C ALA A 271 4.28 -24.68 -46.16
N GLU A 272 3.43 -25.28 -45.31
CA GLU A 272 2.39 -26.22 -45.75
C GLU A 272 1.30 -25.52 -46.58
N VAL A 273 0.93 -24.28 -46.22
CA VAL A 273 0.02 -23.45 -47.02
C VAL A 273 0.61 -23.14 -48.40
N ASP A 274 1.90 -22.82 -48.47
CA ASP A 274 2.57 -22.57 -49.75
C ASP A 274 2.62 -23.84 -50.62
N ASP A 275 2.91 -25.01 -50.04
CA ASP A 275 2.92 -26.30 -50.75
C ASP A 275 1.52 -26.68 -51.29
N LEU A 276 0.49 -26.47 -50.47
CA LEU A 276 -0.91 -26.63 -50.90
C LEU A 276 -1.27 -25.66 -52.03
N LYS A 277 -0.78 -24.42 -51.97
CA LYS A 277 -1.01 -23.42 -53.01
C LYS A 277 -0.36 -23.82 -54.33
N TYR A 278 0.88 -24.32 -54.29
CA TYR A 278 1.55 -24.90 -55.46
C TYR A 278 0.76 -26.08 -56.03
N THR A 279 0.29 -26.98 -55.17
CA THR A 279 -0.51 -28.15 -55.56
C THR A 279 -1.83 -27.75 -56.22
N ILE A 280 -2.54 -26.75 -55.67
CA ILE A 280 -3.77 -26.22 -56.25
C ILE A 280 -3.49 -25.61 -57.62
N GLN A 281 -2.39 -24.88 -57.77
CA GLN A 281 -2.02 -24.23 -59.03
C GLN A 281 -1.67 -25.26 -60.13
N ASP A 282 -0.98 -26.33 -59.77
CA ASP A 282 -0.68 -27.45 -60.68
C ASP A 282 -1.97 -28.19 -61.09
N LEU A 283 -2.84 -28.50 -60.13
CA LEU A 283 -4.14 -29.13 -60.40
C LEU A 283 -5.03 -28.25 -61.30
N GLN A 284 -5.02 -26.93 -61.10
CA GLN A 284 -5.73 -25.99 -61.97
C GLN A 284 -5.18 -26.00 -63.40
N ALA A 285 -3.86 -26.07 -63.57
CA ALA A 285 -3.22 -26.21 -64.88
C ALA A 285 -3.54 -27.55 -65.56
N GLN A 286 -3.57 -28.65 -64.79
CA GLN A 286 -3.98 -29.97 -65.26
C GLN A 286 -5.46 -30.02 -65.66
N VAL A 287 -6.36 -29.36 -64.92
CA VAL A 287 -7.78 -29.27 -65.27
C VAL A 287 -7.99 -28.42 -66.53
N GLN A 288 -7.27 -27.30 -66.68
CA GLN A 288 -7.34 -26.48 -67.90
C GLN A 288 -6.80 -27.20 -69.14
N SER A 289 -5.78 -28.03 -68.99
CA SER A 289 -5.25 -28.86 -70.08
C SER A 289 -6.14 -30.07 -70.39
N ALA A 290 -6.75 -30.71 -69.39
CA ALA A 290 -7.72 -31.78 -69.57
C ALA A 290 -9.06 -31.28 -70.17
N SER A 291 -9.41 -30.01 -69.98
CA SER A 291 -10.57 -29.36 -70.62
C SER A 291 -10.48 -29.29 -72.15
N ASN A 292 -9.31 -29.54 -72.76
CA ASN A 292 -9.10 -29.49 -74.21
C ASN A 292 -9.17 -30.85 -74.93
N TYR A 293 -9.35 -31.97 -74.21
CA TYR A 293 -9.53 -33.29 -74.83
C TYR A 293 -10.68 -34.05 -74.15
N GLY A 294 -11.76 -34.26 -74.89
CA GLY A 294 -12.90 -35.05 -74.43
C GLY A 294 -12.58 -36.53 -74.35
N SER A 295 -12.50 -37.06 -73.12
CA SER A 295 -13.39 -38.06 -72.52
C SER A 295 -12.73 -38.58 -71.24
N ILE A 296 -13.21 -38.14 -70.08
CA ILE A 296 -12.66 -38.52 -68.78
C ILE A 296 -13.13 -39.94 -68.45
N SER A 297 -12.21 -40.82 -68.04
CA SER A 297 -12.52 -42.22 -67.73
C SER A 297 -13.23 -42.32 -66.38
N SER A 298 -14.13 -43.31 -66.21
CA SER A 298 -14.88 -43.55 -64.97
C SER A 298 -14.00 -43.73 -63.73
N GLU A 299 -12.73 -44.12 -63.91
CA GLU A 299 -11.76 -44.33 -62.83
C GLU A 299 -11.15 -43.00 -62.35
N GLU A 300 -11.06 -42.00 -63.23
CA GLU A 300 -10.61 -40.65 -62.88
C GLU A 300 -11.70 -39.85 -62.15
N VAL A 301 -12.97 -40.15 -62.40
CA VAL A 301 -14.09 -39.58 -61.64
C VAL A 301 -14.07 -40.12 -60.21
N ALA A 302 -13.91 -41.45 -60.03
CA ALA A 302 -13.83 -42.06 -58.71
C ALA A 302 -12.64 -41.53 -57.87
N LYS A 303 -11.48 -41.29 -58.50
CA LYS A 303 -10.33 -40.66 -57.82
C LYS A 303 -10.63 -39.21 -57.42
N ARG A 304 -11.30 -38.43 -58.27
CA ARG A 304 -11.72 -37.07 -57.92
C ARG A 304 -12.72 -37.06 -56.77
N ASP A 305 -13.69 -37.96 -56.76
CA ASP A 305 -14.67 -38.07 -55.67
C ASP A 305 -14.00 -38.45 -54.34
N GLN A 306 -13.03 -39.36 -54.37
CA GLN A 306 -12.23 -39.70 -53.18
C GLN A 306 -11.42 -38.50 -52.68
N GLN A 307 -10.86 -37.70 -53.58
CA GLN A 307 -10.09 -36.51 -53.23
C GLN A 307 -10.99 -35.40 -52.67
N VAL A 308 -12.20 -35.24 -53.20
CA VAL A 308 -13.22 -34.33 -52.67
C VAL A 308 -13.62 -34.74 -51.26
N HIS A 309 -13.91 -36.01 -50.99
CA HIS A 309 -14.19 -36.48 -49.63
C HIS A 309 -13.02 -36.27 -48.65
N GLN A 310 -11.78 -36.43 -49.12
CA GLN A 310 -10.61 -36.15 -48.29
C GLN A 310 -10.49 -34.67 -47.93
N LEU A 311 -10.76 -33.78 -48.89
CA LEU A 311 -10.77 -32.33 -48.67
C LEU A 311 -11.94 -31.91 -47.77
N GLU A 312 -13.12 -32.50 -47.93
CA GLU A 312 -14.28 -32.28 -47.05
C GLU A 312 -13.96 -32.69 -45.61
N GLY A 313 -13.27 -33.82 -45.40
CA GLY A 313 -12.80 -34.23 -44.08
C GLY A 313 -11.80 -33.24 -43.46
N LYS A 314 -10.84 -32.74 -44.25
CA LYS A 314 -9.89 -31.72 -43.79
C LYS A 314 -10.59 -30.40 -43.44
N ILE A 315 -11.57 -29.97 -44.23
CA ILE A 315 -12.38 -28.78 -43.94
C ILE A 315 -13.14 -28.93 -42.62
N ALA A 316 -13.70 -30.11 -42.34
CA ALA A 316 -14.40 -30.37 -41.09
C ALA A 316 -13.47 -30.29 -39.87
N VAL A 317 -12.25 -30.83 -39.97
CA VAL A 317 -11.23 -30.74 -38.90
C VAL A 317 -10.81 -29.29 -38.66
N LEU A 318 -10.48 -28.56 -39.73
CA LEU A 318 -10.10 -27.14 -39.62
C LEU A 318 -11.24 -26.28 -39.04
N GLN A 319 -12.51 -26.60 -39.35
CA GLN A 319 -13.66 -25.94 -38.73
C GLN A 319 -13.78 -26.23 -37.23
N ALA A 320 -13.46 -27.46 -36.79
CA ALA A 320 -13.45 -27.81 -35.36
C ALA A 320 -12.31 -27.12 -34.60
N GLU A 321 -11.12 -27.05 -35.20
CA GLU A 321 -9.97 -26.33 -34.66
C GLU A 321 -10.24 -24.82 -34.56
N LEU A 322 -10.85 -24.22 -35.59
CA LEU A 322 -11.28 -22.82 -35.58
C LEU A 322 -12.23 -22.54 -34.42
N LYS A 323 -13.25 -23.39 -34.21
CA LYS A 323 -14.19 -23.25 -33.07
C LYS A 323 -13.48 -23.36 -31.72
N THR A 324 -12.51 -24.27 -31.61
CA THR A 324 -11.71 -24.44 -30.39
C THR A 324 -10.84 -23.21 -30.12
N ALA A 325 -10.23 -22.63 -31.15
CA ALA A 325 -9.47 -21.39 -31.03
C ALA A 325 -10.36 -20.20 -30.65
N GLN A 326 -11.57 -20.11 -31.21
CA GLN A 326 -12.56 -19.08 -30.86
C GLN A 326 -12.98 -19.18 -29.38
N LEU A 327 -13.19 -20.38 -28.85
CA LEU A 327 -13.46 -20.59 -27.42
C LEU A 327 -12.29 -20.12 -26.54
N LYS A 328 -11.05 -20.47 -26.90
CA LYS A 328 -9.86 -20.01 -26.16
C LYS A 328 -9.72 -18.49 -26.16
N ILE A 329 -10.06 -17.81 -27.25
CA ILE A 329 -10.04 -16.34 -27.31
C ILE A 329 -11.05 -15.76 -26.33
N LEU A 330 -12.26 -16.33 -26.26
CA LEU A 330 -13.30 -15.93 -25.31
C LEU A 330 -12.88 -16.12 -23.84
N ASP A 331 -12.19 -17.23 -23.54
CA ASP A 331 -11.64 -17.47 -22.20
C ASP A 331 -10.56 -16.42 -21.84
N LEU A 332 -9.67 -16.09 -22.78
CA LEU A 332 -8.64 -15.06 -22.59
C LEU A 332 -9.24 -13.66 -22.43
N GLU A 333 -10.32 -13.34 -23.14
CA GLU A 333 -11.07 -12.08 -22.96
C GLU A 333 -11.70 -12.00 -21.56
N THR A 334 -12.21 -13.12 -21.06
CA THR A 334 -12.75 -13.21 -19.69
C THR A 334 -11.67 -12.97 -18.64
N VAL A 335 -10.50 -13.62 -18.78
CA VAL A 335 -9.34 -13.42 -17.89
C VAL A 335 -8.87 -11.95 -17.93
N LYS A 336 -8.84 -11.33 -19.11
CA LYS A 336 -8.49 -9.92 -19.28
C LYS A 336 -9.48 -9.00 -18.55
N LEU A 337 -10.77 -9.33 -18.57
CA LEU A 337 -11.80 -8.58 -17.87
C LEU A 337 -11.61 -8.64 -16.35
N GLU A 338 -11.37 -9.85 -15.81
CA GLU A 338 -11.09 -10.06 -14.39
C GLU A 338 -9.81 -9.35 -13.93
N PHE A 339 -8.74 -9.41 -14.73
CA PHE A 339 -7.51 -8.68 -14.47
C PHE A 339 -7.75 -7.16 -14.41
N THR A 340 -8.58 -6.63 -15.33
CA THR A 340 -8.95 -5.21 -15.36
C THR A 340 -9.72 -4.81 -14.09
N LYS A 341 -10.63 -5.68 -13.64
CA LYS A 341 -11.39 -5.49 -12.40
C LYS A 341 -10.48 -5.48 -11.17
N LEU A 342 -9.58 -6.46 -11.05
CA LEU A 342 -8.55 -6.51 -9.99
C LEU A 342 -7.67 -5.25 -10.00
N LYS A 343 -7.20 -4.81 -11.17
CA LYS A 343 -6.41 -3.58 -11.32
C LYS A 343 -7.16 -2.35 -10.83
N SER A 344 -8.45 -2.24 -11.15
CA SER A 344 -9.30 -1.14 -10.67
C SER A 344 -9.49 -1.18 -9.15
N GLY A 345 -9.68 -2.37 -8.57
CA GLY A 345 -9.80 -2.55 -7.11
C GLY A 345 -8.52 -2.18 -6.35
N ILE A 346 -7.34 -2.56 -6.88
CA ILE A 346 -6.05 -2.15 -6.31
C ILE A 346 -5.86 -0.63 -6.40
N SER A 347 -6.23 -0.02 -7.53
CA SER A 347 -6.14 1.44 -7.71
C SER A 347 -7.01 2.19 -6.71
N GLU A 348 -8.22 1.68 -6.44
CA GLU A 348 -9.12 2.23 -5.44
C GLU A 348 -8.58 2.06 -4.01
N ALA A 349 -8.01 0.89 -3.69
CA ALA A 349 -7.36 0.68 -2.39
C ALA A 349 -6.19 1.65 -2.17
N ILE A 350 -5.36 1.87 -3.20
CA ILE A 350 -4.27 2.86 -3.15
C ILE A 350 -4.81 4.28 -2.89
N ARG A 351 -5.92 4.66 -3.54
CA ARG A 351 -6.58 5.95 -3.33
C ARG A 351 -7.03 6.11 -1.88
N ILE A 352 -7.71 5.10 -1.33
CA ILE A 352 -8.18 5.10 0.07
C ILE A 352 -7.00 5.25 1.04
N TYR A 353 -5.91 4.49 0.86
CA TYR A 353 -4.74 4.61 1.72
C TYR A 353 -4.07 6.00 1.63
N LYS A 354 -4.04 6.60 0.43
CA LYS A 354 -3.52 7.95 0.24
C LYS A 354 -4.36 8.97 1.01
N ASP A 355 -5.69 8.87 0.94
CA ASP A 355 -6.60 9.76 1.66
C ASP A 355 -6.47 9.59 3.18
N GLN A 356 -6.33 8.35 3.68
CA GLN A 356 -6.09 8.07 5.10
C GLN A 356 -4.76 8.66 5.60
N ILE A 357 -3.69 8.54 4.82
CA ILE A 357 -2.39 9.15 5.14
C ILE A 357 -2.52 10.68 5.19
N GLN A 358 -3.28 11.27 4.27
CA GLN A 358 -3.48 12.71 4.21
C GLN A 358 -4.33 13.24 5.38
N ASP A 359 -5.36 12.51 5.80
CA ASP A 359 -6.12 12.80 7.02
C ASP A 359 -5.22 12.71 8.28
N LEU A 360 -4.44 11.64 8.41
CA LEU A 360 -3.47 11.51 9.51
C LEU A 360 -2.45 12.64 9.54
N HIS A 361 -1.95 13.06 8.38
CA HIS A 361 -1.03 14.18 8.27
C HIS A 361 -1.68 15.50 8.70
N THR A 362 -2.94 15.71 8.33
CA THR A 362 -3.72 16.89 8.72
C THR A 362 -3.95 16.92 10.23
N ARG A 363 -4.38 15.80 10.83
CA ARG A 363 -4.55 15.67 12.28
C ARG A 363 -3.24 15.85 13.05
N LEU A 364 -2.13 15.34 12.53
CA LEU A 364 -0.81 15.54 13.13
C LEU A 364 -0.40 17.02 13.12
N LYS A 365 -0.69 17.74 12.02
CA LYS A 365 -0.46 19.18 11.90
C LYS A 365 -1.34 20.00 12.83
N GLU A 366 -2.60 19.62 12.99
CA GLU A 366 -3.54 20.21 13.96
C GLU A 366 -3.09 19.96 15.41
N ALA A 367 -2.63 18.74 15.72
CA ALA A 367 -2.07 18.42 17.02
C ALA A 367 -0.78 19.21 17.30
N ALA A 368 0.11 19.34 16.32
CA ALA A 368 1.32 20.14 16.45
C ALA A 368 1.02 21.62 16.70
N THR A 369 0.01 22.18 16.04
CA THR A 369 -0.39 23.59 16.23
C THR A 369 -1.13 23.86 17.53
N THR A 370 -1.87 22.88 18.06
CA THR A 370 -2.61 23.01 19.33
C THR A 370 -1.77 22.73 20.56
N VAL A 371 -0.79 21.82 20.48
CA VAL A 371 0.04 21.41 21.63
C VAL A 371 1.28 22.31 21.82
N PHE A 372 1.80 22.92 20.75
CA PHE A 372 3.04 23.71 20.79
C PHE A 372 2.86 25.22 20.63
N GLN A 373 1.66 25.75 20.88
CA GLN A 373 1.46 27.20 20.85
C GLN A 373 2.23 27.84 22.03
N PRO A 374 3.18 28.77 21.80
CA PRO A 374 3.91 29.42 22.87
C PRO A 374 2.92 30.18 23.77
N VAL A 375 2.85 29.83 25.05
CA VAL A 375 2.03 30.53 26.02
C VAL A 375 2.62 31.93 26.23
N ARG A 376 2.09 32.93 25.52
CA ARG A 376 2.47 34.33 25.73
C ARG A 376 1.83 34.81 27.02
N PHE A 377 2.62 34.85 28.09
CA PHE A 377 2.27 35.60 29.29
C PHE A 377 2.56 37.08 29.08
N SER A 378 1.53 37.88 28.87
CA SER A 378 1.60 39.34 29.05
C SER A 378 1.51 39.64 30.55
N ILE A 379 2.66 39.81 31.21
CA ILE A 379 2.70 40.27 32.60
C ILE A 379 3.03 41.76 32.57
N SER A 380 2.03 42.60 32.89
CA SER A 380 2.22 44.02 33.15
C SER A 380 3.21 44.20 34.30
N SER A 381 4.22 45.01 34.02
CA SER A 381 5.35 45.30 34.89
C SER A 381 4.98 46.31 35.97
N GLU A 382 4.47 45.88 37.11
CA GLU A 382 4.54 46.67 38.35
C GLU A 382 4.63 45.75 39.57
N SER A 383 5.84 45.54 40.08
CA SER A 383 6.14 45.26 41.49
C SER A 383 7.65 45.10 41.66
N GLU A 384 8.32 46.22 41.88
CA GLU A 384 9.67 46.26 42.45
C GLU A 384 9.61 45.77 43.91
N ASN A 385 9.78 44.46 44.12
CA ASN A 385 10.32 43.88 45.36
C ASN A 385 10.62 42.40 45.10
N SER A 386 11.82 42.16 44.60
CA SER A 386 12.36 40.85 44.28
C SER A 386 12.69 40.04 45.54
N SER A 387 11.88 39.02 45.83
CA SER A 387 12.38 37.85 46.55
C SER A 387 13.23 37.00 45.60
N SER A 388 14.27 36.35 46.12
CA SER A 388 15.12 35.39 45.40
C SER A 388 14.33 34.31 44.63
N GLU A 389 13.09 34.06 45.03
CA GLU A 389 12.18 33.10 44.41
C GLU A 389 11.62 33.59 43.06
N PHE A 390 11.38 34.89 42.90
CA PHE A 390 10.90 35.46 41.64
C PHE A 390 11.97 35.38 40.54
N ALA A 391 13.24 35.61 40.88
CA ALA A 391 14.36 35.46 39.96
C ALA A 391 14.57 33.99 39.54
N SER A 392 14.42 33.05 40.48
CA SER A 392 14.46 31.60 40.22
C SER A 392 13.30 31.16 39.31
N LEU A 393 12.08 31.61 39.60
CA LEU A 393 10.91 31.33 38.78
C LEU A 393 11.07 31.88 37.36
N MET A 394 11.61 33.09 37.21
CA MET A 394 11.85 33.69 35.90
C MET A 394 12.97 33.00 35.11
N SER A 395 13.97 32.45 35.80
CA SER A 395 14.99 31.58 35.20
C SER A 395 14.37 30.27 34.70
N ASN A 396 13.51 29.66 35.50
CA ASN A 396 12.80 28.43 35.13
C ASN A 396 11.83 28.66 33.97
N VAL A 397 11.07 29.75 33.96
CA VAL A 397 10.19 30.12 32.83
C VAL A 397 11.00 30.33 31.54
N LYS A 398 12.15 31.00 31.61
CA LYS A 398 13.06 31.13 30.46
C LYS A 398 13.66 29.80 30.01
N LEU A 399 13.91 28.89 30.94
CA LEU A 399 14.38 27.53 30.63
C LEU A 399 13.27 26.72 29.95
N TYR A 400 12.04 26.75 30.47
CA TYR A 400 10.85 26.16 29.84
C TYR A 400 10.64 26.69 28.42
N ASP A 401 10.72 28.01 28.22
CA ASP A 401 10.54 28.64 26.90
C ASP A 401 11.64 28.22 25.91
N LYS A 402 12.91 28.18 26.34
CA LYS A 402 14.02 27.67 25.53
C LYS A 402 13.86 26.19 25.19
N THR A 403 13.45 25.37 26.14
CA THR A 403 13.27 23.92 25.93
C THR A 403 12.06 23.66 25.03
N LEU A 404 10.99 24.46 25.12
CA LEU A 404 9.82 24.39 24.24
C LEU A 404 10.19 24.77 22.81
N LYS A 405 10.98 25.83 22.65
CA LYS A 405 11.51 26.23 21.35
C LYS A 405 12.41 25.15 20.75
N HIS A 406 13.31 24.57 21.53
CA HIS A 406 14.17 23.48 21.08
C HIS A 406 13.35 22.23 20.69
N LEU A 407 12.31 21.89 21.46
CA LEU A 407 11.41 20.78 21.14
C LEU A 407 10.61 21.04 19.86
N ALA A 408 10.11 22.26 19.67
CA ALA A 408 9.43 22.67 18.45
C ALA A 408 10.36 22.63 17.23
N ASP A 409 11.61 23.08 17.36
CA ASP A 409 12.62 23.02 16.30
C ASP A 409 12.97 21.56 15.94
N LEU A 410 13.10 20.68 16.94
CA LEU A 410 13.31 19.23 16.73
C LEU A 410 12.13 18.55 16.04
N LEU A 411 10.90 18.87 16.44
CA LEU A 411 9.69 18.32 15.83
C LEU A 411 9.51 18.83 14.41
N ASN A 412 9.82 20.09 14.15
CA ASN A 412 9.84 20.65 12.79
C ASN A 412 10.93 19.98 11.94
N ALA A 413 12.14 19.78 12.46
CA ALA A 413 13.21 19.08 11.77
C ALA A 413 12.85 17.61 11.47
N LEU A 414 12.17 16.92 12.39
CA LEU A 414 11.65 15.57 12.16
C LEU A 414 10.58 15.57 11.07
N THR A 415 9.63 16.51 11.12
CA THR A 415 8.50 16.58 10.18
C THR A 415 8.96 16.93 8.76
N HIS A 416 9.79 17.96 8.62
CA HIS A 416 10.33 18.37 7.31
C HIS A 416 11.33 17.33 6.79
N GLY A 417 12.20 16.81 7.65
CA GLY A 417 13.16 15.77 7.29
C GLY A 417 12.48 14.48 6.81
N MET A 418 11.40 14.04 7.45
CA MET A 418 10.61 12.91 6.98
C MET A 418 9.90 13.20 5.64
N SER A 419 9.35 14.41 5.47
CA SER A 419 8.67 14.81 4.24
C SER A 419 9.63 14.87 3.04
N ASP A 420 10.78 15.53 3.18
CA ASP A 420 11.78 15.64 2.12
C ASP A 420 12.35 14.27 1.75
N SER A 421 12.55 13.40 2.74
CA SER A 421 13.04 12.06 2.51
C SER A 421 12.00 11.17 1.84
N LEU A 422 10.72 11.29 2.20
CA LEU A 422 9.62 10.60 1.51
C LEU A 422 9.53 11.02 0.04
N VAL A 423 9.66 12.32 -0.25
CA VAL A 423 9.72 12.85 -1.63
C VAL A 423 10.91 12.24 -2.38
N GLN A 424 12.08 12.12 -1.73
CA GLN A 424 13.26 11.50 -2.32
C GLN A 424 13.04 10.01 -2.63
N THR A 425 12.44 9.25 -1.70
CA THR A 425 12.10 7.84 -1.91
C THR A 425 11.07 7.67 -3.03
N LEU A 426 10.03 8.51 -3.07
CA LEU A 426 9.03 8.51 -4.14
C LEU A 426 9.66 8.85 -5.50
N GLY A 427 10.62 9.78 -5.55
CA GLY A 427 11.39 10.08 -6.76
C GLY A 427 12.18 8.88 -7.28
N LEU A 428 12.83 8.12 -6.39
CA LEU A 428 13.54 6.87 -6.75
C LEU A 428 12.58 5.75 -7.16
N ILE A 429 11.39 5.66 -6.56
CA ILE A 429 10.35 4.72 -6.98
C ILE A 429 9.81 5.09 -8.38
N SER A 430 9.68 6.39 -8.67
CA SER A 430 9.27 6.88 -9.98
C SER A 430 10.30 6.55 -11.06
N SER A 431 11.59 6.76 -10.79
CA SER A 431 12.66 6.35 -11.73
C SER A 431 12.70 4.83 -11.93
N LEU A 432 12.40 4.04 -10.90
CA LEU A 432 12.21 2.59 -11.03
C LEU A 432 10.98 2.20 -11.87
N HIS A 433 9.90 2.98 -11.82
CA HIS A 433 8.73 2.76 -12.67
C HIS A 433 9.00 3.10 -14.14
N ASP A 434 9.80 4.13 -14.41
CA ASP A 434 10.21 4.50 -15.76
C ASP A 434 11.10 3.41 -16.41
N TYR A 435 11.91 2.69 -15.62
CA TYR A 435 12.67 1.54 -16.12
C TYR A 435 11.83 0.37 -16.64
N LYS A 436 10.53 0.30 -16.32
CA LYS A 436 9.62 -0.72 -16.89
C LYS A 436 9.20 -0.42 -18.34
N LEU A 437 9.47 0.78 -18.85
CA LEU A 437 9.09 1.21 -20.20
C LEU A 437 10.24 1.19 -21.22
N GLU A 438 11.51 1.14 -20.79
CA GLU A 438 12.68 1.02 -21.66
C GLU A 438 13.51 -0.24 -21.37
N ARG A 439 14.21 -0.75 -22.39
CA ARG A 439 15.04 -1.97 -22.33
C ARG A 439 16.19 -1.83 -21.33
N VAL A 440 15.94 -2.14 -20.06
CA VAL A 440 16.90 -2.01 -18.96
C VAL A 440 17.29 -3.41 -18.46
N THR A 441 18.57 -3.60 -18.09
CA THR A 441 19.06 -4.89 -17.59
C THR A 441 18.62 -5.13 -16.15
N ALA A 442 18.47 -6.39 -15.74
CA ALA A 442 18.04 -6.75 -14.37
C ALA A 442 18.95 -6.13 -13.29
N GLU A 443 20.23 -5.94 -13.61
CA GLU A 443 21.27 -5.39 -12.77
C GLU A 443 21.06 -3.90 -12.48
N GLN A 444 20.56 -3.14 -13.45
CA GLN A 444 20.23 -1.72 -13.27
C GLN A 444 18.97 -1.53 -12.42
N PHE A 445 17.98 -2.43 -12.56
CA PHE A 445 16.82 -2.45 -11.68
C PHE A 445 17.19 -2.86 -10.24
N LYS A 446 18.09 -3.84 -10.11
CA LYS A 446 18.63 -4.29 -8.81
C LYS A 446 19.43 -3.19 -8.12
N SER A 447 20.25 -2.43 -8.84
CA SER A 447 20.98 -1.29 -8.26
C SER A 447 20.02 -0.22 -7.74
N GLY A 448 18.97 0.14 -8.50
CA GLY A 448 17.96 1.09 -8.06
C GLY A 448 17.18 0.63 -6.82
N LEU A 449 16.85 -0.66 -6.70
CA LEU A 449 16.27 -1.23 -5.48
C LEU A 449 17.23 -1.16 -4.28
N THR A 450 18.53 -1.35 -4.52
CA THR A 450 19.55 -1.27 -3.48
C THR A 450 19.71 0.16 -2.97
N GLU A 451 19.65 1.14 -3.87
CA GLU A 451 19.66 2.57 -3.53
C GLU A 451 18.43 2.99 -2.70
N ILE A 452 17.23 2.50 -3.05
CA ILE A 452 16.01 2.73 -2.26
C ILE A 452 16.15 2.12 -0.86
N LYS A 453 16.65 0.89 -0.76
CA LYS A 453 16.87 0.23 0.53
C LYS A 453 17.83 1.03 1.41
N GLN A 454 18.97 1.45 0.86
CA GLN A 454 19.97 2.22 1.60
C GLN A 454 19.41 3.58 2.04
N GLN A 455 18.59 4.22 1.21
CA GLN A 455 17.90 5.46 1.55
C GLN A 455 16.89 5.26 2.70
N MET A 456 16.11 4.18 2.68
CA MET A 456 15.17 3.85 3.76
C MET A 456 15.86 3.53 5.09
N GLU A 457 17.01 2.84 5.06
CA GLU A 457 17.81 2.57 6.26
C GLU A 457 18.37 3.87 6.86
N LYS A 458 18.85 4.79 6.03
CA LYS A 458 19.31 6.11 6.45
C LYS A 458 18.18 6.96 7.05
N GLN A 459 16.99 6.89 6.46
CA GLN A 459 15.77 7.53 7.00
C GLN A 459 15.43 7.02 8.39
N HIS A 460 15.37 5.69 8.54
CA HIS A 460 15.05 5.04 9.79
C HIS A 460 16.05 5.41 10.90
N SER A 461 17.35 5.42 10.60
CA SER A 461 18.40 5.85 11.53
C SER A 461 18.24 7.32 11.95
N THR A 462 17.95 8.21 11.00
CA THR A 462 17.75 9.64 11.29
C THR A 462 16.51 9.87 12.15
N ALA A 463 15.42 9.17 11.88
CA ALA A 463 14.19 9.24 12.66
C ALA A 463 14.41 8.76 14.10
N LEU A 464 15.12 7.63 14.30
CA LEU A 464 15.45 7.13 15.64
C LEU A 464 16.30 8.11 16.45
N ASN A 465 17.28 8.76 15.83
CA ASN A 465 18.09 9.78 16.49
C ASN A 465 17.25 10.97 16.97
N ASN A 466 16.38 11.49 16.10
CA ASN A 466 15.47 12.59 16.42
C ASN A 466 14.46 12.20 17.52
N ILE A 467 13.91 10.98 17.49
CA ILE A 467 13.05 10.45 18.56
C ILE A 467 13.82 10.39 19.89
N GLY A 468 15.10 9.98 19.87
CA GLY A 468 15.98 10.01 21.03
C GLY A 468 16.15 11.42 21.61
N GLN A 469 16.35 12.41 20.75
CA GLN A 469 16.48 13.82 21.16
C GLN A 469 15.17 14.40 21.73
N VAL A 470 14.02 14.06 21.13
CA VAL A 470 12.69 14.42 21.65
C VAL A 470 12.47 13.80 23.03
N ARG A 471 12.77 12.50 23.19
CA ARG A 471 12.65 11.80 24.49
C ARG A 471 13.57 12.40 25.55
N GLY A 472 14.81 12.75 25.19
CA GLY A 472 15.74 13.46 26.08
C GLY A 472 15.19 14.82 26.52
N THR A 473 14.61 15.58 25.59
CA THR A 473 14.00 16.89 25.88
C THR A 473 12.76 16.75 26.78
N LEU A 474 11.91 15.74 26.56
CA LEU A 474 10.75 15.44 27.42
C LEU A 474 11.17 15.04 28.84
N SER A 475 12.28 14.30 29.00
CA SER A 475 12.84 13.95 30.31
C SER A 475 13.28 15.20 31.09
N ILE A 476 13.86 16.20 30.41
CA ILE A 476 14.18 17.50 31.01
C ILE A 476 12.90 18.19 31.51
N PHE A 477 11.82 18.21 30.70
CA PHE A 477 10.55 18.77 31.13
C PHE A 477 9.95 18.06 32.35
N GLU A 478 10.00 16.73 32.38
CA GLU A 478 9.52 15.92 33.50
C GLU A 478 10.30 16.24 34.79
N GLY A 479 11.62 16.42 34.68
CA GLY A 479 12.47 16.88 35.78
C GLY A 479 12.05 18.25 36.32
N ILE A 480 11.91 19.26 35.44
CA ILE A 480 11.52 20.61 35.87
C ILE A 480 10.10 20.60 36.48
N PHE A 481 9.17 19.79 35.95
CA PHE A 481 7.82 19.65 36.51
C PHE A 481 7.84 19.03 37.90
N LYS A 482 8.73 18.06 38.13
CA LYS A 482 8.91 17.41 39.43
C LYS A 482 9.47 18.40 40.46
N ASP A 483 10.49 19.17 40.08
CA ASP A 483 11.09 20.21 40.92
C ASP A 483 10.05 21.29 41.27
N TYR A 484 9.23 21.71 40.30
CA TYR A 484 8.17 22.69 40.51
C TYR A 484 7.05 22.14 41.42
N SER A 485 6.68 20.86 41.26
CA SER A 485 5.71 20.17 42.12
C SER A 485 6.20 20.05 43.56
N GLU A 486 7.51 19.87 43.76
CA GLU A 486 8.14 19.79 45.08
C GLU A 486 8.17 21.16 45.76
N VAL A 487 8.48 22.24 45.02
CA VAL A 487 8.37 23.63 45.50
C VAL A 487 6.92 24.01 45.85
N LEU A 488 5.95 23.55 45.07
CA LEU A 488 4.51 23.73 45.36
C LEU A 488 4.07 22.99 46.63
N LYS A 489 4.58 21.79 46.89
CA LYS A 489 4.29 21.06 48.13
C LYS A 489 4.87 21.76 49.37
N ASN A 490 6.01 22.42 49.23
CA ASN A 490 6.71 23.09 50.34
C ASN A 490 6.15 24.50 50.66
N SER A 491 5.44 25.15 49.72
CA SER A 491 4.86 26.50 49.91
C SER A 491 3.46 26.50 50.52
N VAL A 492 2.83 25.34 50.73
CA VAL A 492 1.52 25.19 51.38
C VAL A 492 1.68 25.04 52.90
N ALA A 493 2.15 26.10 53.57
CA ALA A 493 2.08 26.25 55.03
C ALA A 493 1.04 27.35 55.41
N PRO A 494 0.45 27.29 56.62
CA PRO A 494 -0.93 27.73 56.86
C PRO A 494 -1.06 29.22 57.27
N LYS A 495 -0.64 30.17 56.43
CA LYS A 495 -0.76 31.61 56.74
C LYS A 495 -1.61 32.48 55.79
N ALA A 496 -2.23 31.91 54.76
CA ALA A 496 -2.93 32.68 53.72
C ALA A 496 -4.44 32.36 53.62
N ARG A 497 -5.24 32.64 54.66
CA ARG A 497 -6.71 32.40 54.61
C ARG A 497 -7.56 33.62 54.28
N VAL A 498 -7.03 34.84 54.41
CA VAL A 498 -7.80 36.09 54.15
C VAL A 498 -7.59 36.60 52.71
N GLU A 499 -6.39 36.53 52.14
CA GLU A 499 -6.11 36.89 50.73
C GLU A 499 -6.72 35.88 49.73
N ARG A 500 -6.92 34.63 50.15
CA ARG A 500 -7.42 33.55 49.29
C ARG A 500 -8.88 33.74 48.86
N ALA A 501 -9.69 34.48 49.62
CA ALA A 501 -11.08 34.74 49.28
C ALA A 501 -11.22 35.78 48.16
N ALA A 502 -10.46 36.88 48.21
CA ALA A 502 -10.44 37.89 47.15
C ALA A 502 -9.86 37.35 45.82
N ASN A 503 -8.84 36.49 45.92
CA ASN A 503 -8.23 35.85 44.74
C ASN A 503 -9.16 34.85 44.04
N VAL A 504 -10.07 34.20 44.77
CA VAL A 504 -11.05 33.27 44.16
C VAL A 504 -12.12 34.03 43.38
N GLU A 505 -12.56 35.18 43.87
CA GLU A 505 -13.55 36.01 43.16
C GLU A 505 -12.96 36.63 41.88
N ALA A 506 -11.72 37.12 41.95
CA ALA A 506 -10.98 37.59 40.78
C ALA A 506 -10.71 36.47 39.76
N LEU A 507 -10.35 35.26 40.23
CA LEU A 507 -10.14 34.10 39.37
C LEU A 507 -11.45 33.64 38.71
N THR A 508 -12.56 33.68 39.44
CA THR A 508 -13.89 33.32 38.92
C THR A 508 -14.31 34.32 37.84
N ALA A 509 -14.12 35.61 38.07
CA ALA A 509 -14.37 36.65 37.06
C ALA A 509 -13.48 36.47 35.81
N ALA A 510 -12.20 36.16 36.00
CA ALA A 510 -11.28 35.90 34.90
C ALA A 510 -11.65 34.63 34.09
N LEU A 511 -12.09 33.56 34.76
CA LEU A 511 -12.57 32.34 34.10
C LEU A 511 -13.86 32.59 33.31
N VAL A 512 -14.78 33.41 33.84
CA VAL A 512 -16.00 33.80 33.11
C VAL A 512 -15.66 34.66 31.90
N ALA A 513 -14.77 35.65 32.04
CA ALA A 513 -14.33 36.48 30.92
C ALA A 513 -13.64 35.65 29.82
N ARG A 514 -12.76 34.70 30.21
CA ARG A 514 -12.13 33.77 29.28
C ARG A 514 -13.14 32.81 28.64
N GLY A 515 -14.17 32.40 29.37
CA GLY A 515 -15.28 31.62 28.84
C GLY A 515 -16.06 32.38 27.76
N GLN A 516 -16.32 33.67 27.99
CA GLN A 516 -16.97 34.57 27.02
C GLN A 516 -16.09 34.78 25.77
N GLU A 517 -14.79 34.97 25.96
CA GLU A 517 -13.82 35.08 24.87
C GLU A 517 -13.75 33.80 24.03
N LEU A 518 -13.73 32.62 24.67
CA LEU A 518 -13.79 31.33 23.97
C LEU A 518 -15.08 31.15 23.17
N THR A 519 -16.23 31.60 23.70
CA THR A 519 -17.48 31.57 22.94
C THR A 519 -17.46 32.54 21.76
N ALA A 520 -16.87 33.73 21.92
CA ALA A 520 -16.73 34.70 20.84
C ALA A 520 -15.81 34.18 19.72
N LEU A 521 -14.65 33.63 20.08
CA LEU A 521 -13.70 33.05 19.14
C LEU A 521 -14.26 31.83 18.41
N ARG A 522 -15.09 31.01 19.07
CA ARG A 522 -15.81 29.92 18.40
C ARG A 522 -16.80 30.44 17.37
N ALA A 523 -17.59 31.45 17.70
CA ALA A 523 -18.52 32.07 16.76
C ALA A 523 -17.79 32.70 15.55
N GLU A 524 -16.63 33.31 15.78
CA GLU A 524 -15.79 33.86 14.71
C GLU A 524 -15.21 32.75 13.82
N LEU A 525 -14.73 31.63 14.40
CA LEU A 525 -14.28 30.48 13.64
C LEU A 525 -15.37 29.87 12.76
N ASP A 526 -16.59 29.74 13.28
CA ASP A 526 -17.72 29.22 12.51
C ASP A 526 -18.11 30.18 11.37
N ALA A 527 -18.07 31.49 11.62
CA ALA A 527 -18.28 32.50 10.58
C ALA A 527 -17.17 32.46 9.51
N LEU A 528 -15.90 32.27 9.92
CA LEU A 528 -14.77 32.14 9.00
C LEU A 528 -14.87 30.87 8.15
N ARG A 529 -15.32 29.76 8.74
CA ARG A 529 -15.58 28.50 8.01
C ARG A 529 -16.67 28.68 6.96
N ALA A 530 -17.79 29.30 7.30
CA ALA A 530 -18.85 29.56 6.32
C ALA A 530 -18.35 30.40 5.12
N ARG A 531 -17.53 31.43 5.36
CA ARG A 531 -16.92 32.22 4.26
C ARG A 531 -15.92 31.42 3.43
N HIS A 532 -15.22 30.46 4.04
CA HIS A 532 -14.31 29.57 3.32
C HIS A 532 -15.08 28.67 2.37
N ASP A 533 -16.20 28.09 2.83
CA ASP A 533 -17.08 27.26 2.01
C ASP A 533 -17.62 28.03 0.79
N ASP A 534 -18.04 29.29 0.98
CA ASP A 534 -18.45 30.17 -0.13
C ASP A 534 -17.31 30.42 -1.14
N THR A 535 -16.08 30.57 -0.64
CA THR A 535 -14.90 30.79 -1.48
C THR A 535 -14.60 29.56 -2.34
N ASP A 536 -14.75 28.36 -1.80
CA ASP A 536 -14.54 27.13 -2.54
C ASP A 536 -15.65 26.86 -3.56
N LEU A 537 -16.90 27.20 -3.22
CA LEU A 537 -18.01 27.18 -4.18
C LEU A 537 -17.75 28.12 -5.36
N LEU A 538 -17.27 29.34 -5.11
CA LEU A 538 -16.94 30.31 -6.16
C LEU A 538 -15.76 29.85 -7.02
N LYS A 539 -14.74 29.19 -6.44
CA LYS A 539 -13.66 28.58 -7.23
C LYS A 539 -14.18 27.47 -8.13
N ALA A 540 -15.01 26.57 -7.62
CA ALA A 540 -15.61 25.50 -8.41
C ALA A 540 -16.46 26.07 -9.56
N GLN A 541 -17.23 27.14 -9.31
CA GLN A 541 -17.98 27.84 -10.36
C GLN A 541 -17.05 28.46 -11.41
N MET A 542 -15.94 29.09 -11.00
CA MET A 542 -14.96 29.66 -11.92
C MET A 542 -14.30 28.59 -12.80
N ASP A 543 -13.96 27.43 -12.23
CA ASP A 543 -13.35 26.32 -12.95
C ASP A 543 -14.33 25.71 -13.95
N LEU A 544 -15.61 25.58 -13.59
CA LEU A 544 -16.67 25.13 -14.50
C LEU A 544 -16.82 26.08 -15.69
N TYR A 545 -16.92 27.39 -15.43
CA TYR A 545 -17.00 28.39 -16.51
C TYR A 545 -15.76 28.42 -17.39
N LYS A 546 -14.58 28.20 -16.82
CA LYS A 546 -13.35 28.09 -17.60
C LYS A 546 -13.39 26.85 -18.50
N SER A 547 -13.80 25.70 -17.99
CA SER A 547 -13.94 24.48 -18.77
C SER A 547 -14.97 24.62 -19.89
N ASP A 548 -16.13 25.22 -19.59
CA ASP A 548 -17.18 25.46 -20.59
C ASP A 548 -16.69 26.41 -21.69
N PHE A 549 -15.96 27.46 -21.31
CA PHE A 549 -15.36 28.39 -22.26
C PHE A 549 -14.32 27.71 -23.16
N GLU A 550 -13.48 26.84 -22.61
CA GLU A 550 -12.48 26.09 -23.37
C GLU A 550 -13.13 25.09 -24.34
N ALA A 551 -14.17 24.37 -23.89
CA ALA A 551 -14.94 23.46 -24.73
C ALA A 551 -15.66 24.18 -25.89
N GLU A 552 -16.31 25.31 -25.61
CA GLU A 552 -16.94 26.15 -26.64
C GLU A 552 -15.90 26.68 -27.63
N ARG A 553 -14.72 27.09 -27.15
CA ARG A 553 -13.62 27.55 -28.01
C ARG A 553 -13.13 26.44 -28.94
N GLU A 554 -12.91 25.23 -28.43
CA GLU A 554 -12.49 24.08 -29.24
C GLU A 554 -13.55 23.72 -30.29
N SER A 555 -14.82 23.65 -29.88
CA SER A 555 -15.96 23.44 -30.78
C SER A 555 -16.01 24.48 -31.91
N ARG A 556 -15.82 25.76 -31.58
CA ARG A 556 -15.75 26.84 -32.57
C ARG A 556 -14.56 26.70 -33.52
N GLN A 557 -13.40 26.31 -33.01
CA GLN A 557 -12.21 26.11 -33.85
C GLN A 557 -12.42 24.96 -34.83
N LYS A 558 -13.05 23.87 -34.39
CA LYS A 558 -13.41 22.73 -35.25
C LYS A 558 -14.44 23.13 -36.31
N MET A 559 -15.48 23.86 -35.94
CA MET A 559 -16.46 24.38 -36.91
C MET A 559 -15.80 25.33 -37.92
N ALA A 560 -14.83 26.15 -37.49
CA ALA A 560 -14.11 27.05 -38.38
C ALA A 560 -13.25 26.28 -39.40
N SER A 561 -12.55 25.22 -38.98
CA SER A 561 -11.74 24.39 -39.89
C SER A 561 -12.63 23.57 -40.85
N GLU A 562 -13.73 22.98 -40.37
CA GLU A 562 -14.70 22.30 -41.23
C GLU A 562 -15.32 23.24 -42.27
N LYS A 563 -15.65 24.47 -41.87
CA LYS A 563 -16.14 25.50 -42.78
C LYS A 563 -15.10 25.84 -43.86
N GLU A 564 -13.83 25.95 -43.51
CA GLU A 564 -12.75 26.22 -44.47
C GLU A 564 -12.55 25.07 -45.46
N ASN A 565 -12.61 23.83 -44.97
CA ASN A 565 -12.54 22.62 -45.80
C ASN A 565 -13.71 22.58 -46.80
N LEU A 566 -14.95 22.70 -46.32
CA LEU A 566 -16.14 22.71 -47.17
C LEU A 566 -16.10 23.85 -48.19
N GLN A 567 -15.61 25.03 -47.79
CA GLN A 567 -15.46 26.15 -48.72
C GLN A 567 -14.43 25.84 -49.82
N THR A 568 -13.36 25.13 -49.49
CA THR A 568 -12.33 24.70 -50.45
C THR A 568 -12.86 23.61 -51.38
N ASP A 569 -13.63 22.66 -50.87
CA ASP A 569 -14.28 21.62 -51.68
C ASP A 569 -15.28 22.23 -52.66
N VAL A 570 -16.10 23.19 -52.20
CA VAL A 570 -17.04 23.92 -53.08
C VAL A 570 -16.29 24.64 -54.19
N ARG A 571 -15.17 25.34 -53.89
CA ARG A 571 -14.35 25.99 -54.93
C ARG A 571 -13.80 24.99 -55.94
N THR A 572 -13.34 23.83 -55.46
CA THR A 572 -12.77 22.76 -56.30
C THR A 572 -13.83 22.13 -57.20
N LEU A 573 -15.00 21.82 -56.65
CA LEU A 573 -16.14 21.29 -57.40
C LEU A 573 -16.66 22.30 -58.42
N GLN A 574 -16.75 23.58 -58.06
CA GLN A 574 -17.14 24.64 -59.00
C GLN A 574 -16.15 24.73 -60.18
N LYS A 575 -14.84 24.66 -59.92
CA LYS A 575 -13.81 24.65 -60.98
C LYS A 575 -13.97 23.44 -61.90
N ARG A 576 -14.12 22.23 -61.34
CA ARG A 576 -14.32 21.01 -62.11
C ARG A 576 -15.61 21.04 -62.94
N ASN A 577 -16.68 21.62 -62.40
CA ASN A 577 -17.95 21.78 -63.11
C ASN A 577 -17.80 22.77 -64.28
N GLN A 578 -17.05 23.86 -64.10
CA GLN A 578 -16.70 24.79 -65.18
C GLN A 578 -15.87 24.10 -66.27
N GLU A 579 -14.85 23.32 -65.90
CA GLU A 579 -14.02 22.54 -66.83
C GLU A 579 -14.85 21.53 -67.64
N LEU A 580 -15.72 20.75 -66.97
CA LEU A 580 -16.63 19.80 -67.64
C LEU A 580 -17.63 20.52 -68.56
N THR A 581 -18.14 21.68 -68.14
CA THR A 581 -19.03 22.51 -68.97
C THR A 581 -18.30 23.00 -70.23
N GLN A 582 -17.02 23.38 -70.09
CA GLN A 582 -16.17 23.79 -71.22
C GLN A 582 -15.89 22.61 -72.16
N GLN A 583 -15.58 21.43 -71.62
CA GLN A 583 -15.40 20.20 -72.42
C GLN A 583 -16.69 19.81 -73.16
N LEU A 584 -17.85 19.92 -72.51
CA LEU A 584 -19.14 19.67 -73.16
C LEU A 584 -19.42 20.68 -74.28
N GLU A 585 -19.04 21.95 -74.11
CA GLU A 585 -19.15 22.97 -75.15
C GLU A 585 -18.19 22.71 -76.31
N GLU A 586 -16.98 22.21 -76.03
CA GLU A 586 -16.02 21.79 -77.05
C GLU A 586 -16.53 20.58 -77.85
N VAL A 587 -17.09 19.57 -77.17
CA VAL A 587 -17.76 18.43 -77.81
C VAL A 587 -18.95 18.88 -78.64
N ARG A 588 -19.75 19.85 -78.17
CA ARG A 588 -20.85 20.45 -78.94
C ARG A 588 -20.34 21.08 -80.25
N LYS A 589 -19.19 21.76 -80.22
CA LYS A 589 -18.58 22.39 -81.40
C LYS A 589 -18.04 21.36 -82.40
N ILE A 590 -17.42 20.28 -81.91
CA ILE A 590 -16.78 19.25 -82.75
C ILE A 590 -17.82 18.25 -83.30
N ASN A 591 -18.82 17.86 -82.50
CA ASN A 591 -19.82 16.85 -82.87
C ASN A 591 -21.25 17.24 -82.41
N PRO A 592 -21.96 18.08 -83.20
CA PRO A 592 -23.27 18.62 -82.81
C PRO A 592 -24.39 17.57 -82.69
N SER A 593 -24.31 16.46 -83.44
CA SER A 593 -25.32 15.38 -83.45
C SER A 593 -25.25 14.53 -82.17
N VAL A 594 -24.04 14.16 -81.74
CA VAL A 594 -23.78 13.36 -80.53
C VAL A 594 -24.16 14.15 -79.28
N TYR A 595 -23.82 15.44 -79.24
CA TYR A 595 -24.22 16.34 -78.16
C TYR A 595 -25.74 16.43 -78.00
N ARG A 596 -26.48 16.51 -79.12
CA ARG A 596 -27.95 16.55 -79.14
C ARG A 596 -28.56 15.26 -78.61
N SER A 597 -28.04 14.09 -79.00
CA SER A 597 -28.54 12.80 -78.50
C SER A 597 -28.28 12.58 -77.01
N ALA A 598 -27.14 13.04 -76.47
CA ALA A 598 -26.81 12.87 -75.05
C ALA A 598 -27.59 13.83 -74.13
N THR A 599 -27.95 15.03 -74.61
CA THR A 599 -28.63 16.07 -73.79
C THR A 599 -30.15 16.09 -73.95
N SER A 600 -30.72 15.35 -74.90
CA SER A 600 -32.17 15.33 -75.18
C SER A 600 -32.98 14.35 -74.34
N THR A 601 -32.35 13.45 -73.59
CA THR A 601 -33.04 12.35 -72.87
C THR A 601 -33.62 12.71 -71.50
N SER A 602 -33.70 14.00 -71.12
CA SER A 602 -34.09 14.40 -69.76
C SER A 602 -35.15 15.51 -69.71
N ARG A 603 -36.19 15.44 -70.55
CA ARG A 603 -37.35 16.33 -70.44
C ARG A 603 -38.69 15.60 -70.63
N SER A 604 -39.16 14.92 -69.57
CA SER A 604 -40.59 14.70 -69.33
C SER A 604 -40.89 14.06 -67.96
N SER A 605 -41.14 14.88 -66.93
CA SER A 605 -42.28 14.78 -66.01
C SER A 605 -42.26 15.93 -64.98
N THR A 606 -43.22 16.87 -65.14
CA THR A 606 -44.08 17.53 -64.11
C THR A 606 -43.50 17.87 -62.72
N SER A 607 -43.76 19.00 -62.04
CA SER A 607 -44.49 20.25 -62.28
C SER A 607 -44.46 21.09 -60.98
N ARG A 608 -44.31 22.43 -61.09
CA ARG A 608 -44.79 23.51 -60.17
C ARG A 608 -44.18 23.60 -58.75
N GLY A 609 -43.76 24.75 -58.21
CA GLY A 609 -43.75 26.15 -58.64
C GLY A 609 -42.70 26.91 -57.79
N SER A 610 -41.99 27.88 -58.37
CA SER A 610 -42.24 29.33 -58.17
C SER A 610 -41.81 29.82 -56.77
N SER A 611 -40.92 30.78 -56.54
CA SER A 611 -40.32 31.79 -57.40
C SER A 611 -39.07 32.38 -56.72
N SER A 612 -38.18 32.87 -57.57
CA SER A 612 -37.01 33.78 -57.41
C SER A 612 -37.12 34.85 -56.31
N THR A 613 -36.04 35.38 -55.72
CA THR A 613 -34.98 36.26 -56.31
C THR A 613 -33.85 36.42 -55.25
N VAL A 614 -32.54 36.17 -55.46
CA VAL A 614 -31.51 36.91 -56.25
C VAL A 614 -31.58 38.43 -55.97
N ARG A 615 -30.63 39.17 -55.40
CA ARG A 615 -29.16 39.20 -55.47
C ARG A 615 -28.62 40.30 -54.53
N ALA A 616 -27.40 40.15 -54.00
CA ALA A 616 -26.27 41.12 -54.10
C ALA A 616 -25.32 41.05 -52.90
N ALA A 617 -24.03 41.05 -53.21
CA ALA A 617 -22.88 41.00 -52.30
C ALA A 617 -22.26 42.43 -52.11
N PRO A 618 -21.13 42.63 -51.41
CA PRO A 618 -21.09 43.38 -50.14
C PRO A 618 -20.24 44.66 -50.18
N THR A 619 -20.49 45.58 -49.24
CA THR A 619 -19.52 46.60 -48.80
C THR A 619 -19.61 46.79 -47.28
N ARG A 620 -18.47 46.65 -46.60
CA ARG A 620 -18.19 46.90 -45.16
C ARG A 620 -17.91 48.42 -44.98
N PRO A 621 -18.04 49.12 -43.82
CA PRO A 621 -17.71 48.63 -42.47
C PRO A 621 -18.47 49.12 -41.20
N ALA A 622 -18.52 48.22 -40.20
CA ALA A 622 -18.43 48.41 -38.74
C ALA A 622 -19.55 49.22 -38.01
N PRO A 623 -19.64 49.18 -36.66
CA PRO A 623 -20.61 48.30 -35.99
C PRO A 623 -21.54 49.02 -34.97
N ALA A 624 -22.48 48.22 -34.42
CA ALA A 624 -23.22 48.39 -33.15
C ALA A 624 -24.67 48.90 -33.23
N GLN A 625 -25.63 47.96 -33.27
CA GLN A 625 -26.54 47.59 -32.16
C GLN A 625 -27.82 46.90 -32.70
N PRO A 626 -28.44 46.00 -31.91
CA PRO A 626 -29.37 45.00 -32.43
C PRO A 626 -30.84 45.38 -32.21
N ALA A 627 -31.68 45.12 -33.21
CA ALA A 627 -33.13 45.09 -33.06
C ALA A 627 -33.73 43.86 -33.77
N THR A 628 -34.41 43.03 -32.96
CA THR A 628 -35.72 42.38 -33.23
C THR A 628 -35.82 41.35 -34.36
N THR A 629 -35.77 40.05 -34.02
CA THR A 629 -36.91 39.12 -33.74
C THR A 629 -37.66 38.64 -34.98
N GLY A 630 -37.40 37.40 -35.38
CA GLY A 630 -38.34 36.55 -36.10
C GLY A 630 -39.14 35.73 -35.09
N ASN A 631 -40.48 35.71 -35.24
CA ASN A 631 -41.41 34.97 -34.39
C ASN A 631 -41.04 33.49 -34.27
N MET A 632 -40.66 33.05 -33.07
CA MET A 632 -40.53 31.63 -32.74
C MET A 632 -41.78 31.18 -31.99
N VAL A 633 -42.49 30.20 -32.55
CA VAL A 633 -43.60 29.52 -31.86
C VAL A 633 -43.01 28.36 -31.05
N PHE A 634 -43.20 28.41 -29.74
CA PHE A 634 -42.78 27.40 -28.78
C PHE A 634 -43.90 26.39 -28.54
N THR A 635 -43.56 25.10 -28.43
CA THR A 635 -44.52 24.02 -28.16
C THR A 635 -44.08 23.25 -26.91
N CYS A 636 -45.00 23.01 -25.97
CA CYS A 636 -44.69 22.36 -24.69
C CYS A 636 -44.31 20.89 -24.89
N PRO A 637 -43.08 20.47 -24.54
CA PRO A 637 -42.58 19.11 -24.76
C PRO A 637 -43.30 18.04 -23.91
N LYS A 638 -43.95 18.42 -22.80
CA LYS A 638 -44.61 17.46 -21.89
C LYS A 638 -46.00 17.05 -22.41
N CYS A 639 -46.85 18.01 -22.76
CA CYS A 639 -48.21 17.70 -23.24
C CYS A 639 -48.31 17.60 -24.76
N MET A 640 -47.37 18.22 -25.50
CA MET A 640 -47.35 18.35 -26.96
C MET A 640 -48.61 18.97 -27.59
N ARG A 641 -49.54 19.48 -26.77
CA ARG A 641 -50.84 20.03 -27.18
C ARG A 641 -50.92 21.55 -27.09
N PHE A 642 -50.01 22.18 -26.35
CA PHE A 642 -49.96 23.63 -26.18
C PHE A 642 -48.79 24.22 -26.96
N SER A 643 -49.07 25.26 -27.75
CA SER A 643 -48.06 26.06 -28.45
C SER A 643 -48.41 27.55 -28.41
N CYS A 644 -47.40 28.40 -28.25
CA CYS A 644 -47.56 29.86 -28.29
C CYS A 644 -46.27 30.54 -28.76
N ASP A 645 -46.36 31.76 -29.26
CA ASP A 645 -45.24 32.57 -29.73
C ASP A 645 -44.57 33.42 -28.64
N GLN A 646 -45.07 33.35 -27.41
CA GLN A 646 -44.53 34.07 -26.27
C GLN A 646 -43.87 33.11 -25.28
N TYR A 647 -42.53 33.19 -25.19
CA TYR A 647 -41.74 32.31 -24.32
C TYR A 647 -42.28 32.26 -22.88
N LYS A 648 -42.66 33.41 -22.32
CA LYS A 648 -43.16 33.49 -20.93
C LYS A 648 -44.46 32.72 -20.71
N VAL A 649 -45.34 32.71 -21.71
CA VAL A 649 -46.60 31.94 -21.65
C VAL A 649 -46.33 30.43 -21.79
N MET A 650 -45.26 30.04 -22.50
CA MET A 650 -44.81 28.66 -22.58
C MET A 650 -44.12 28.20 -21.29
N GLU A 651 -43.37 29.09 -20.63
CA GLU A 651 -42.74 28.85 -19.32
C GLU A 651 -43.80 28.64 -18.23
N ASP A 652 -44.76 29.55 -18.10
CA ASP A 652 -45.89 29.42 -17.15
C ASP A 652 -46.71 28.14 -17.39
N HIS A 653 -46.94 27.78 -18.66
CA HIS A 653 -47.62 26.52 -19.01
C HIS A 653 -46.75 25.30 -18.68
N PHE A 654 -45.44 25.35 -18.91
CA PHE A 654 -44.54 24.23 -18.63
C PHE A 654 -44.47 23.96 -17.14
N ASP A 655 -44.40 25.00 -16.30
CA ASP A 655 -44.42 24.87 -14.84
C ASP A 655 -45.75 24.28 -14.35
N PHE A 656 -46.88 24.80 -14.82
CA PHE A 656 -48.19 24.20 -14.51
C PHE A 656 -48.31 22.75 -15.01
N CYS A 657 -47.81 22.49 -16.22
CA CYS A 657 -47.85 21.15 -16.80
C CYS A 657 -46.93 20.19 -16.05
N LEU A 658 -45.85 20.67 -15.40
CA LEU A 658 -44.96 19.89 -14.56
C LEU A 658 -45.62 19.51 -13.22
N ASP A 659 -46.40 20.42 -12.63
CA ASP A 659 -47.01 20.28 -11.30
C ASP A 659 -48.32 19.47 -11.26
N ASP A 660 -48.99 19.22 -12.40
CA ASP A 660 -50.15 18.31 -12.44
C ASP A 660 -49.72 16.83 -12.25
N PHE A 661 -49.82 16.36 -10.99
CA PHE A 661 -49.91 14.96 -10.54
C PHE A 661 -51.00 14.79 -9.47
#